data_AF-A0A4Q4WX71-F1
#
_entry.id   AF-A0A4Q4WX71-F1
#
_cell.length_a   1.000
_cell.length_b   1.000
_cell.length_c   1.000
_cell.angle_alpha   90.00
_cell.angle_beta   90.00
_cell.angle_gamma   90.00
#
_symmetry.space_group_name_H-M   'P 1'
#
loop_
_entity.id
_entity.type
_entity.pdbx_description
1 polymer ?
#
loop_
_entity_poly.entity_id
_entity_poly.type
_entity_poly.pdbx_seq_one_letter_code
_entity_poly.pdbx_strand_id
1 'polypeptide(L)'
;MRKCPRCQPQTFLEQRRYKAKTVEEAKSRYRTGPFSWKAGLLFVVTGAGLVWYFEHEKQRMQRKRVAEATKGVGKPKVGGAFELIDHEGRPFSSEDLKGKYSLVYFGFTHCPDICPEELDKMARMFDIVEAERPGAVKPVFITCDPARDDPKVLKSYLREFHPGFIGLTGTYEQIKAVCKAYRVYFSTPRDVKPGQDYLVDHSIYFYLMDPEGDFVEALGRQHSPEQAARIILDHMKDWRGSLNLVRAGSTRHGLSPGPYSTVKLRSASALARRFSTDKKPAAEEPPPFAFAFDIDGVLLHVAKPIPGASETLQYLQKHNIPFILLTNGGGKHETERVSDLSSRLDVPLSTDNFVQSHTPFQELVHDGPEGEGLRDKNILVTGSNAAKSREIAEAYGFRNVITPADILVAHPSIWPFEPLMKEVYATTARPLPTPQPKFDAIFVFNDPRDWALDIQIIVDLLLSRGGVLGTYSPKNGRADLPNAGWQEDGQPRLFFSNPDLFWAAQYHFPRFGQGAFQAALAGIWREVTGGAAGALRSTVIGKPHGLTYGYAERVLNAHRAKVLGTDPHRLGPLRRVYMVGDNPESDIRGANQYRSPAGTDWASVLVRTGVWNADRGPPTHEPRIVVDDVKAAMDWALKQEDWR
;
A
#
# COMPACT_ATOMS: atom_id res chain seq x y z
N MET A 1 79.66 62.78 34.60
CA MET A 1 78.61 63.01 33.57
C MET A 1 77.37 62.19 33.92
N ARG A 2 76.17 62.76 33.67
CA ARG A 2 74.79 62.20 33.82
C ARG A 2 74.26 62.17 35.28
N LYS A 3 73.59 63.21 35.80
CA LYS A 3 72.23 63.78 35.60
C LYS A 3 71.06 62.93 36.14
N CYS A 4 70.67 63.31 37.37
CA CYS A 4 69.38 63.47 38.05
C CYS A 4 68.02 63.02 37.46
N PRO A 5 67.03 62.76 38.35
CA PRO A 5 65.80 62.01 38.14
C PRO A 5 64.64 62.88 37.64
N ARG A 6 63.66 62.26 36.96
CA ARG A 6 62.37 62.87 36.64
C ARG A 6 61.24 61.84 36.61
N CYS A 7 60.50 61.79 37.71
CA CYS A 7 59.04 61.67 37.69
C CYS A 7 58.43 63.04 37.32
N GLN A 8 57.27 63.02 36.65
CA GLN A 8 56.26 64.08 36.36
C GLN A 8 56.04 64.31 34.85
N PRO A 9 54.86 64.82 34.42
CA PRO A 9 53.57 64.97 35.08
C PRO A 9 52.37 64.46 34.25
N GLN A 10 51.21 64.27 34.91
CA GLN A 10 49.90 64.24 34.26
C GLN A 10 49.59 65.64 33.68
N THR A 11 49.29 65.72 32.39
CA THR A 11 48.71 66.91 31.76
C THR A 11 47.24 66.68 31.43
N PHE A 12 46.43 67.60 31.95
CA PHE A 12 44.99 67.77 31.77
C PHE A 12 44.57 67.74 30.29
N LEU A 13 43.48 67.02 30.01
CA LEU A 13 42.56 67.37 28.93
C LEU A 13 41.24 67.81 29.55
N GLU A 14 40.85 69.03 29.23
CA GLU A 14 39.71 69.77 29.74
C GLU A 14 38.39 68.98 29.66
N GLN A 15 37.72 68.82 30.80
CA GLN A 15 36.29 68.52 30.80
C GLN A 15 35.52 69.78 30.40
N ARG A 16 35.13 69.86 29.12
CA ARG A 16 34.07 70.78 28.68
C ARG A 16 32.78 70.44 29.42
N ARG A 17 32.46 71.22 30.46
CA ARG A 17 31.11 71.30 31.04
C ARG A 17 30.14 71.81 29.97
N TYR A 18 29.35 70.92 29.38
CA TYR A 18 28.13 71.32 28.68
C TYR A 18 27.00 71.48 29.71
N LYS A 19 26.56 72.73 29.90
CA LYS A 19 25.34 73.09 30.63
C LYS A 19 24.13 72.44 29.95
N ALA A 20 23.39 71.61 30.68
CA ALA A 20 22.06 71.19 30.26
C ALA A 20 21.10 72.39 30.28
N LYS A 21 20.40 72.64 29.16
CA LYS A 21 19.22 73.51 29.13
C LYS A 21 17.97 72.61 29.23
N THR A 22 17.16 72.94 30.24
CA THR A 22 15.73 72.65 30.45
C THR A 22 15.23 71.18 30.55
N VAL A 23 14.35 70.98 31.54
CA VAL A 23 13.72 69.69 31.93
C VAL A 23 12.79 69.14 30.84
N GLU A 24 12.35 69.96 29.88
CA GLU A 24 11.50 69.54 28.75
C GLU A 24 12.24 68.75 27.67
N GLU A 25 13.52 69.05 27.40
CA GLU A 25 14.33 68.27 26.43
C GLU A 25 14.73 66.90 26.99
N ALA A 26 14.78 66.75 28.31
CA ALA A 26 15.00 65.46 28.97
C ALA A 26 13.77 64.53 28.86
N LYS A 27 12.55 65.08 28.80
CA LYS A 27 11.32 64.29 28.63
C LYS A 27 11.08 63.82 27.19
N SER A 28 11.61 64.50 26.17
CA SER A 28 11.46 64.08 24.77
C SER A 28 12.43 62.96 24.36
N ARG A 29 13.59 62.84 25.04
CA ARG A 29 14.54 61.73 24.82
C ARG A 29 14.10 60.39 25.39
N TYR A 30 13.10 60.37 26.28
CA TYR A 30 12.57 59.15 26.91
C TYR A 30 11.27 58.62 26.30
N ARG A 31 10.87 59.09 25.11
CA ARG A 31 9.65 58.61 24.41
C ARG A 31 9.91 57.60 23.29
N THR A 32 11.16 57.21 23.09
CA THR A 32 11.54 56.06 22.27
C THR A 32 12.33 55.10 23.14
N GLY A 33 11.63 54.11 23.71
CA GLY A 33 12.26 52.96 24.34
C GLY A 33 13.15 52.19 23.34
N PRO A 34 13.93 51.20 23.80
CA PRO A 34 15.03 50.58 23.04
C PRO A 34 14.61 49.85 21.75
N PHE A 35 13.33 49.80 21.44
CA PHE A 35 12.80 49.26 20.18
C PHE A 35 11.76 50.20 19.59
N SER A 36 12.11 50.87 18.48
CA SER A 36 11.10 51.46 17.61
C SER A 36 10.33 50.33 16.90
N TRP A 37 9.04 50.52 16.59
CA TRP A 37 8.26 49.53 15.84
C TRP A 37 8.90 49.19 14.48
N LYS A 38 9.62 50.15 13.88
CA LYS A 38 10.43 49.94 12.68
C LYS A 38 11.60 48.98 12.92
N ALA A 39 12.26 49.07 14.07
CA ALA A 39 13.32 48.14 14.47
C ALA A 39 12.77 46.74 14.78
N GLY A 40 11.58 46.65 15.39
CA GLY A 40 10.88 45.37 15.60
C GLY A 40 10.49 44.68 14.29
N LEU A 41 9.92 45.45 13.34
CA LEU A 41 9.59 44.93 12.01
C LEU A 41 10.83 44.45 11.26
N LEU A 42 11.91 45.24 11.28
CA LEU A 42 13.18 44.86 10.65
C LEU A 42 13.73 43.57 11.26
N PHE A 43 13.73 43.44 12.59
CA PHE A 43 14.20 42.24 13.28
C PHE A 43 13.39 40.99 12.89
N VAL A 44 12.07 41.08 12.79
CA VAL A 44 11.20 39.97 12.36
C VAL A 44 11.45 39.60 10.90
N VAL A 45 11.56 40.57 10.00
CA VAL A 45 11.83 40.32 8.58
C VAL A 45 13.22 39.70 8.38
N THR A 46 14.24 40.20 9.08
CA THR A 46 15.59 39.65 9.02
C THR A 46 15.65 38.26 9.65
N GLY A 47 14.94 38.03 10.77
CA GLY A 47 14.84 36.72 11.41
C GLY A 47 14.15 35.69 10.53
N ALA A 48 12.99 36.03 9.94
CA ALA A 48 12.28 35.16 9.01
C ALA A 48 13.10 34.90 7.73
N GLY A 49 13.79 35.92 7.21
CA GLY A 49 14.69 35.78 6.06
C GLY A 49 15.89 34.88 6.35
N LEU A 50 16.47 34.97 7.55
CA LEU A 50 17.56 34.09 8.00
C LEU A 50 17.07 32.66 8.24
N VAL A 51 15.91 32.46 8.86
CA VAL A 51 15.32 31.12 9.03
C VAL A 51 15.03 30.49 7.67
N TRP A 52 14.39 31.22 6.76
CA TRP A 52 14.14 30.77 5.39
C TRP A 52 15.45 30.48 4.64
N TYR A 53 16.45 31.35 4.76
CA TYR A 53 17.77 31.15 4.16
C TYR A 53 18.46 29.90 4.71
N PHE A 54 18.49 29.71 6.03
CA PHE A 54 19.12 28.56 6.67
C PHE A 54 18.34 27.26 6.42
N GLU A 55 17.01 27.27 6.42
CA GLU A 55 16.21 26.09 6.07
C GLU A 55 16.40 25.72 4.60
N HIS A 56 16.39 26.71 3.70
CA HIS A 56 16.59 26.49 2.27
C HIS A 56 18.01 26.04 1.95
N GLU A 57 19.02 26.65 2.57
CA GLU A 57 20.43 26.29 2.40
C GLU A 57 20.74 24.93 3.07
N LYS A 58 20.15 24.62 4.23
CA LYS A 58 20.25 23.30 4.87
C LYS A 58 19.62 22.20 4.03
N GLN A 59 18.47 22.45 3.41
CA GLN A 59 17.87 21.52 2.45
C GLN A 59 18.75 21.33 1.20
N ARG A 60 19.30 22.41 0.63
CA ARG A 60 20.25 22.32 -0.49
C ARG A 60 21.53 21.58 -0.12
N MET A 61 22.06 21.81 1.07
CA MET A 61 23.28 21.16 1.58
C MET A 61 23.03 19.70 1.96
N GLN A 62 21.86 19.34 2.50
CA GLN A 62 21.47 17.94 2.71
C GLN A 62 21.29 17.22 1.37
N ARG A 63 20.63 17.84 0.38
CA ARG A 63 20.53 17.27 -0.98
C ARG A 63 21.90 17.09 -1.62
N LYS A 64 22.80 18.06 -1.47
CA LYS A 64 24.21 17.92 -1.90
C LYS A 64 24.94 16.83 -1.14
N ARG A 65 24.81 16.73 0.19
CA ARG A 65 25.46 15.71 1.02
C ARG A 65 24.94 14.32 0.75
N VAL A 66 23.63 14.16 0.49
CA VAL A 66 23.05 12.89 0.05
C VAL A 66 23.58 12.57 -1.35
N ALA A 67 23.55 13.50 -2.30
CA ALA A 67 24.12 13.31 -3.63
C ALA A 67 25.64 13.03 -3.63
N GLU A 68 26.40 13.59 -2.68
CA GLU A 68 27.84 13.33 -2.48
C GLU A 68 28.10 12.03 -1.72
N ALA A 69 27.26 11.66 -0.75
CA ALA A 69 27.31 10.36 -0.07
C ALA A 69 26.98 9.22 -1.05
N THR A 70 26.04 9.43 -1.97
CA THR A 70 25.73 8.50 -3.07
C THR A 70 26.85 8.46 -4.13
N LYS A 71 27.74 9.45 -4.19
CA LYS A 71 28.95 9.42 -5.04
C LYS A 71 30.11 8.62 -4.42
N GLY A 72 30.08 8.36 -3.11
CA GLY A 72 31.15 7.67 -2.36
C GLY A 72 31.08 6.14 -2.35
N VAL A 73 29.95 5.56 -2.78
CA VAL A 73 29.79 4.11 -2.96
C VAL A 73 29.66 3.87 -4.46
N GLY A 74 30.61 3.14 -5.05
CA GLY A 74 30.79 3.08 -6.51
C GLY A 74 29.47 2.96 -7.28
N LYS A 75 29.24 3.88 -8.23
CA LYS A 75 28.04 3.88 -9.10
C LYS A 75 27.76 2.46 -9.59
N PRO A 76 26.55 1.91 -9.42
CA PRO A 76 26.20 0.64 -10.03
C PRO A 76 26.41 0.74 -11.54
N LYS A 77 27.30 -0.11 -12.09
CA LYS A 77 27.52 -0.20 -13.55
C LYS A 77 26.31 -0.87 -14.19
N VAL A 78 25.28 -0.08 -14.46
CA VAL A 78 24.04 -0.42 -15.17
C VAL A 78 24.02 0.38 -16.47
N GLY A 79 23.78 -0.30 -17.59
CA GLY A 79 23.91 0.26 -18.93
C GLY A 79 25.21 -0.15 -19.61
N GLY A 80 25.32 0.11 -20.91
CA GLY A 80 26.47 -0.27 -21.73
C GLY A 80 26.15 -0.20 -23.21
N ALA A 81 27.18 -0.36 -24.04
CA ALA A 81 27.02 -0.33 -25.50
C ALA A 81 26.17 -1.52 -25.98
N PHE A 82 25.22 -1.25 -26.87
CA PHE A 82 24.43 -2.27 -27.54
C PHE A 82 24.09 -1.87 -28.97
N GLU A 83 23.82 -2.89 -29.78
CA GLU A 83 23.28 -2.77 -31.14
C GLU A 83 22.11 -3.74 -31.29
N LEU A 84 20.94 -3.20 -31.62
CA LEU A 84 19.67 -3.87 -31.79
C LEU A 84 19.00 -3.36 -33.07
N ILE A 85 17.76 -3.79 -33.33
CA ILE A 85 16.90 -3.23 -34.35
C ILE A 85 15.62 -2.69 -33.72
N ASP A 86 15.09 -1.59 -34.26
CA ASP A 86 13.81 -1.05 -33.84
C ASP A 86 12.62 -1.80 -34.47
N HIS A 87 11.42 -1.51 -33.96
CA HIS A 87 10.15 -2.03 -34.45
C HIS A 87 9.78 -1.54 -35.87
N GLU A 88 10.59 -0.68 -36.50
CA GLU A 88 10.52 -0.32 -37.91
C GLU A 88 11.57 -1.04 -38.77
N GLY A 89 12.39 -1.90 -38.16
CA GLY A 89 13.43 -2.69 -38.82
C GLY A 89 14.73 -1.93 -39.09
N ARG A 90 14.95 -0.76 -38.47
CA ARG A 90 16.17 0.02 -38.61
C ARG A 90 17.17 -0.34 -37.52
N PRO A 91 18.49 -0.27 -37.79
CA PRO A 91 19.51 -0.40 -36.75
C PRO A 91 19.32 0.65 -35.65
N PHE A 92 19.43 0.24 -34.40
CA PHE A 92 19.31 1.11 -33.23
C PHE A 92 20.37 0.73 -32.18
N SER A 93 21.11 1.71 -31.69
CA SER A 93 22.21 1.51 -30.75
C SER A 93 22.06 2.33 -29.48
N SER A 94 22.91 2.06 -28.49
CA SER A 94 23.02 2.90 -27.29
C SER A 94 23.40 4.35 -27.61
N GLU A 95 24.09 4.61 -28.72
CA GLU A 95 24.45 5.99 -29.14
C GLU A 95 23.22 6.80 -29.53
N ASP A 96 22.18 6.13 -30.06
CA ASP A 96 20.92 6.76 -30.42
C ASP A 96 20.15 7.25 -29.19
N LEU A 97 20.48 6.76 -27.98
CA LEU A 97 19.87 7.26 -26.74
C LEU A 97 20.48 8.56 -26.23
N LYS A 98 21.68 8.93 -26.70
CA LYS A 98 22.41 10.11 -26.20
C LYS A 98 21.75 11.43 -26.58
N GLY A 99 22.04 12.46 -25.81
CA GLY A 99 21.52 13.82 -25.97
C GLY A 99 20.10 14.03 -25.43
N LYS A 100 19.44 12.97 -24.95
CA LYS A 100 18.13 13.01 -24.27
C LYS A 100 18.14 12.03 -23.11
N TYR A 101 17.27 12.26 -22.12
CA TYR A 101 17.01 11.20 -21.14
C TYR A 101 16.35 10.01 -21.85
N SER A 102 16.55 8.80 -21.35
CA SER A 102 15.79 7.63 -21.80
C SER A 102 15.20 6.88 -20.63
N LEU A 103 13.98 6.41 -20.82
CA LEU A 103 13.26 5.57 -19.89
C LEU A 103 13.21 4.19 -20.52
N VAL A 104 14.10 3.30 -20.07
CA VAL A 104 14.28 1.97 -20.65
C VAL A 104 13.50 0.95 -19.82
N TYR A 105 12.64 0.18 -20.47
CA TYR A 105 11.88 -0.92 -19.89
C TYR A 105 12.19 -2.23 -20.63
N PHE A 106 12.39 -3.30 -19.87
CA PHE A 106 12.60 -4.63 -20.41
C PHE A 106 11.31 -5.43 -20.25
N GLY A 107 10.80 -6.00 -21.35
CA GLY A 107 9.50 -6.67 -21.38
C GLY A 107 9.39 -7.72 -22.48
N PHE A 108 8.21 -8.28 -22.72
CA PHE A 108 7.94 -9.08 -23.93
C PHE A 108 6.44 -9.05 -24.27
N THR A 109 6.07 -9.22 -25.54
CA THR A 109 4.68 -9.00 -25.97
C THR A 109 3.69 -10.06 -25.49
N HIS A 110 4.19 -11.27 -25.20
CA HIS A 110 3.40 -12.37 -24.66
C HIS A 110 3.38 -12.38 -23.12
N CYS A 111 3.81 -11.29 -22.48
CA CYS A 111 3.70 -11.16 -21.04
C CYS A 111 2.23 -10.96 -20.68
N PRO A 112 1.61 -11.90 -19.93
CA PRO A 112 0.17 -11.88 -19.74
C PRO A 112 -0.28 -10.67 -18.92
N ASP A 113 0.54 -10.19 -17.97
CA ASP A 113 0.07 -9.27 -16.92
C ASP A 113 0.95 -8.05 -16.65
N ILE A 114 2.27 -8.19 -16.48
CA ILE A 114 3.11 -7.12 -15.94
C ILE A 114 3.46 -6.07 -17.01
N CYS A 115 3.87 -6.50 -18.20
CA CYS A 115 4.28 -5.56 -19.25
C CYS A 115 3.17 -4.59 -19.69
N PRO A 116 1.91 -5.02 -19.89
CA PRO A 116 0.84 -4.10 -20.23
C PRO A 116 0.62 -2.99 -19.18
N GLU A 117 0.60 -3.35 -17.88
CA GLU A 117 0.39 -2.38 -16.79
C GLU A 117 1.54 -1.37 -16.71
N GLU A 118 2.79 -1.84 -16.82
CA GLU A 118 3.96 -0.97 -16.80
C GLU A 118 4.07 -0.12 -18.07
N LEU A 119 3.61 -0.59 -19.23
CA LEU A 119 3.53 0.19 -20.46
C LEU A 119 2.47 1.30 -20.36
N ASP A 120 1.30 1.05 -19.79
CA ASP A 120 0.29 2.08 -19.51
C ASP A 120 0.81 3.15 -18.53
N LYS A 121 1.54 2.71 -17.50
CA LYS A 121 2.20 3.61 -16.57
C LYS A 121 3.28 4.43 -17.28
N MET A 122 4.09 3.80 -18.13
CA MET A 122 5.12 4.44 -18.93
C MET A 122 4.56 5.47 -19.90
N ALA A 123 3.40 5.21 -20.49
CA ALA A 123 2.71 6.15 -21.38
C ALA A 123 2.32 7.42 -20.62
N ARG A 124 1.68 7.26 -19.45
CA ARG A 124 1.31 8.41 -18.61
C ARG A 124 2.51 9.18 -18.08
N MET A 125 3.56 8.48 -17.64
CA MET A 125 4.81 9.12 -17.22
C MET A 125 5.42 9.93 -18.36
N PHE A 126 5.45 9.36 -19.56
CA PHE A 126 5.96 10.01 -20.76
C PHE A 126 5.15 11.25 -21.11
N ASP A 127 3.82 11.17 -21.14
CA ASP A 127 2.93 12.30 -21.46
C ASP A 127 3.11 13.48 -20.50
N ILE A 128 3.24 13.21 -19.20
CA ILE A 128 3.47 14.26 -18.20
C ILE A 128 4.81 14.96 -18.43
N VAL A 129 5.88 14.18 -18.67
CA VAL A 129 7.21 14.73 -18.93
C VAL A 129 7.23 15.49 -20.25
N GLU A 130 6.59 14.97 -21.29
CA GLU A 130 6.52 15.58 -22.62
C GLU A 130 5.72 16.89 -22.60
N ALA A 131 4.67 16.99 -21.78
CA ALA A 131 3.91 18.22 -21.59
C ALA A 131 4.75 19.34 -20.93
N GLU A 132 5.63 19.00 -19.98
CA GLU A 132 6.50 19.97 -19.31
C GLU A 132 7.80 20.27 -20.07
N ARG A 133 8.39 19.26 -20.72
CA ARG A 133 9.68 19.30 -21.40
C ARG A 133 9.61 18.52 -22.73
N PRO A 134 8.98 19.09 -23.77
CA PRO A 134 8.80 18.39 -25.04
C PRO A 134 10.11 17.91 -25.65
N GLY A 135 10.17 16.63 -26.01
CA GLY A 135 11.29 15.98 -26.67
C GLY A 135 12.49 15.71 -25.77
N ALA A 136 12.37 15.82 -24.45
CA ALA A 136 13.47 15.65 -23.50
C ALA A 136 13.73 14.19 -23.07
N VAL A 137 12.75 13.30 -23.23
CA VAL A 137 12.84 11.88 -22.84
C VAL A 137 12.50 10.96 -24.00
N LYS A 138 13.14 9.78 -24.07
CA LYS A 138 12.80 8.70 -25.00
C LYS A 138 12.21 7.51 -24.25
N PRO A 139 10.98 7.07 -24.55
CA PRO A 139 10.39 5.88 -23.94
C PRO A 139 10.77 4.64 -24.76
N VAL A 140 11.66 3.80 -24.21
CA VAL A 140 12.26 2.66 -24.91
C VAL A 140 11.85 1.34 -24.27
N PHE A 141 11.32 0.44 -25.08
CA PHE A 141 10.98 -0.94 -24.72
C PHE A 141 11.98 -1.90 -25.37
N ILE A 142 12.62 -2.77 -24.59
CA ILE A 142 13.54 -3.80 -25.09
C ILE A 142 12.94 -5.17 -24.80
N THR A 143 12.74 -6.00 -25.83
CA THR A 143 12.20 -7.34 -25.61
C THR A 143 13.20 -8.26 -24.90
N CYS A 144 12.70 -9.11 -24.01
CA CYS A 144 13.41 -10.25 -23.40
C CYS A 144 13.13 -11.56 -24.15
N ASP A 145 12.24 -11.54 -25.15
CA ASP A 145 11.85 -12.70 -25.95
C ASP A 145 11.92 -12.42 -27.46
N PRO A 146 13.13 -12.32 -28.01
CA PRO A 146 13.31 -12.07 -29.44
C PRO A 146 12.80 -13.20 -30.35
N ALA A 147 12.50 -14.39 -29.80
CA ALA A 147 11.99 -15.50 -30.59
C ALA A 147 10.53 -15.31 -31.01
N ARG A 148 9.74 -14.56 -30.20
CA ARG A 148 8.34 -14.24 -30.47
C ARG A 148 8.11 -12.77 -30.81
N ASP A 149 9.01 -11.89 -30.38
CA ASP A 149 8.88 -10.44 -30.53
C ASP A 149 9.71 -9.91 -31.71
N ASP A 150 9.23 -10.16 -32.92
CA ASP A 150 9.78 -9.54 -34.12
C ASP A 150 9.37 -8.04 -34.24
N PRO A 151 10.00 -7.25 -35.12
CA PRO A 151 9.68 -5.83 -35.27
C PRO A 151 8.21 -5.53 -35.55
N LYS A 152 7.51 -6.39 -36.32
CA LYS A 152 6.09 -6.19 -36.65
C LYS A 152 5.21 -6.46 -35.43
N VAL A 153 5.51 -7.50 -34.67
CA VAL A 153 4.79 -7.84 -33.43
C VAL A 153 4.94 -6.70 -32.41
N LEU A 154 6.18 -6.24 -32.19
CA LEU A 154 6.45 -5.10 -31.31
C LEU A 154 5.73 -3.83 -31.75
N LYS A 155 5.71 -3.53 -33.05
CA LYS A 155 5.04 -2.35 -33.58
C LYS A 155 3.53 -2.36 -33.33
N SER A 156 2.88 -3.50 -33.55
CA SER A 156 1.45 -3.64 -33.31
C SER A 156 1.14 -3.52 -31.82
N TYR A 157 1.88 -4.23 -30.98
CA TYR A 157 1.69 -4.25 -29.53
C TYR A 157 1.89 -2.88 -28.88
N LEU A 158 3.02 -2.21 -29.16
CA LEU A 158 3.34 -0.93 -28.51
C LEU A 158 2.41 0.22 -28.95
N ARG A 159 1.82 0.11 -30.15
CA ARG A 159 0.87 1.11 -30.66
C ARG A 159 -0.44 1.15 -29.87
N GLU A 160 -0.81 0.06 -29.19
CA GLU A 160 -1.99 0.01 -28.32
C GLU A 160 -1.81 0.89 -27.08
N PHE A 161 -0.57 1.12 -26.64
CA PHE A 161 -0.26 1.89 -25.44
C PHE A 161 0.08 3.35 -25.75
N HIS A 162 1.07 3.59 -26.62
CA HIS A 162 1.50 4.97 -26.92
C HIS A 162 2.28 5.07 -28.24
N PRO A 163 1.94 6.00 -29.16
CA PRO A 163 2.59 6.13 -30.47
C PRO A 163 4.05 6.59 -30.41
N GLY A 164 4.49 7.14 -29.27
CA GLY A 164 5.87 7.59 -29.05
C GLY A 164 6.84 6.51 -28.58
N PHE A 165 6.39 5.28 -28.32
CA PHE A 165 7.24 4.19 -27.84
C PHE A 165 8.20 3.66 -28.90
N ILE A 166 9.43 3.39 -28.48
CA ILE A 166 10.47 2.78 -29.31
C ILE A 166 10.66 1.34 -28.84
N GLY A 167 10.11 0.38 -29.58
CA GLY A 167 10.37 -1.05 -29.36
C GLY A 167 11.68 -1.50 -30.01
N LEU A 168 12.51 -2.25 -29.28
CA LEU A 168 13.78 -2.83 -29.72
C LEU A 168 13.78 -4.35 -29.58
N THR A 169 14.32 -5.03 -30.59
CA THR A 169 14.55 -6.49 -30.64
C THR A 169 15.87 -6.82 -31.32
N GLY A 170 16.28 -8.09 -31.34
CA GLY A 170 17.55 -8.54 -31.91
C GLY A 170 17.73 -10.04 -31.81
N THR A 171 18.94 -10.54 -31.98
CA THR A 171 19.26 -11.95 -31.70
C THR A 171 19.20 -12.25 -30.20
N TYR A 172 19.02 -13.51 -29.83
CA TYR A 172 19.02 -13.94 -28.43
C TYR A 172 20.32 -13.54 -27.71
N GLU A 173 21.47 -13.65 -28.40
CA GLU A 173 22.78 -13.25 -27.90
C GLU A 173 22.86 -11.75 -27.64
N GLN A 174 22.32 -10.93 -28.56
CA GLN A 174 22.26 -9.48 -28.38
C GLN A 174 21.37 -9.12 -27.18
N ILE A 175 20.15 -9.64 -27.10
CA ILE A 175 19.24 -9.39 -25.97
C ILE A 175 19.88 -9.83 -24.65
N LYS A 176 20.52 -11.02 -24.63
CA LYS A 176 21.24 -11.51 -23.45
C LYS A 176 22.36 -10.58 -23.01
N ALA A 177 23.12 -10.03 -23.97
CA ALA A 177 24.18 -9.08 -23.69
C ALA A 177 23.64 -7.77 -23.12
N VAL A 178 22.55 -7.23 -23.69
CA VAL A 178 21.90 -6.00 -23.19
C VAL A 178 21.32 -6.21 -21.80
N CYS A 179 20.57 -7.30 -21.57
CA CYS A 179 20.03 -7.61 -20.25
C CYS A 179 21.15 -7.72 -19.21
N LYS A 180 22.28 -8.35 -19.55
CA LYS A 180 23.46 -8.41 -18.66
C LYS A 180 24.06 -7.03 -18.37
N ALA A 181 24.18 -6.16 -19.37
CA ALA A 181 24.69 -4.79 -19.21
C ALA A 181 23.78 -3.94 -18.31
N TYR A 182 22.46 -4.12 -18.44
CA TYR A 182 21.46 -3.46 -17.59
C TYR A 182 21.18 -4.19 -16.27
N ARG A 183 21.90 -5.29 -15.98
CA ARG A 183 21.69 -6.15 -14.79
C ARG A 183 20.27 -6.71 -14.66
N VAL A 184 19.57 -6.84 -15.79
CA VAL A 184 18.27 -7.48 -15.92
C VAL A 184 18.48 -8.99 -15.91
N TYR A 185 17.92 -9.65 -14.91
CA TYR A 185 17.79 -11.10 -14.93
C TYR A 185 16.74 -11.47 -15.97
N PHE A 186 17.02 -12.45 -16.82
CA PHE A 186 15.96 -13.11 -17.60
C PHE A 186 16.23 -14.61 -17.73
N SER A 187 15.15 -15.40 -17.79
CA SER A 187 15.23 -16.86 -17.93
C SER A 187 14.17 -17.35 -18.90
N THR A 188 14.62 -18.04 -19.94
CA THR A 188 13.77 -18.82 -20.86
C THR A 188 13.88 -20.31 -20.51
N PRO A 189 12.78 -21.08 -20.44
CA PRO A 189 12.85 -22.51 -20.15
C PRO A 189 13.72 -23.25 -21.16
N ARG A 190 14.53 -24.21 -20.70
CA ARG A 190 15.56 -24.87 -21.54
C ARG A 190 14.99 -25.90 -22.54
N ASP A 191 13.77 -26.37 -22.32
CA ASP A 191 13.16 -27.49 -23.05
C ASP A 191 11.79 -27.13 -23.68
N VAL A 192 11.71 -25.99 -24.37
CA VAL A 192 10.48 -25.58 -25.07
C VAL A 192 10.39 -26.27 -26.43
N LYS A 193 9.33 -27.05 -26.67
CA LYS A 193 9.06 -27.64 -27.98
C LYS A 193 8.57 -26.55 -28.96
N PRO A 194 8.88 -26.65 -30.27
CA PRO A 194 8.38 -25.69 -31.26
C PRO A 194 6.84 -25.56 -31.19
N GLY A 195 6.33 -24.37 -30.90
CA GLY A 195 4.89 -24.08 -30.76
C GLY A 195 4.30 -24.16 -29.34
N GLN A 196 5.11 -24.46 -28.31
CA GLN A 196 4.68 -24.46 -26.92
C GLN A 196 4.83 -23.05 -26.30
N ASP A 197 3.78 -22.57 -25.64
CA ASP A 197 3.82 -21.29 -24.92
C ASP A 197 4.68 -21.39 -23.66
N TYR A 198 5.44 -20.34 -23.36
CA TYR A 198 6.36 -20.31 -22.23
C TYR A 198 6.46 -18.91 -21.63
N LEU A 199 6.76 -18.84 -20.33
CA LEU A 199 6.94 -17.58 -19.61
C LEU A 199 8.42 -17.21 -19.57
N VAL A 200 8.69 -15.91 -19.76
CA VAL A 200 10.01 -15.31 -19.58
C VAL A 200 9.98 -14.51 -18.29
N ASP A 201 10.80 -14.88 -17.31
CA ASP A 201 11.00 -14.03 -16.12
C ASP A 201 11.88 -12.85 -16.50
N HIS A 202 11.56 -11.61 -16.09
CA HIS A 202 12.49 -10.47 -16.16
C HIS A 202 12.31 -9.44 -15.03
N SER A 203 13.31 -8.58 -14.83
CA SER A 203 13.22 -7.43 -13.91
C SER A 203 12.21 -6.38 -14.40
N ILE A 204 11.47 -5.75 -13.49
CA ILE A 204 10.27 -4.92 -13.78
C ILE A 204 10.47 -3.42 -13.51
N TYR A 205 11.72 -2.96 -13.47
CA TYR A 205 12.06 -1.55 -13.25
C TYR A 205 12.09 -0.76 -14.55
N PHE A 206 11.72 0.51 -14.49
CA PHE A 206 12.12 1.46 -15.53
C PHE A 206 13.50 2.03 -15.18
N TYR A 207 14.45 1.90 -16.09
CA TYR A 207 15.78 2.44 -15.93
C TYR A 207 15.81 3.85 -16.55
N LEU A 208 15.96 4.87 -15.69
CA LEU A 208 16.18 6.23 -16.13
C LEU A 208 17.68 6.40 -16.44
N MET A 209 17.97 6.69 -17.70
CA MET A 209 19.32 7.00 -18.18
C MET A 209 19.41 8.48 -18.53
N ASP A 210 20.55 9.10 -18.24
CA ASP A 210 20.82 10.49 -18.58
C ASP A 210 21.22 10.66 -20.07
N PRO A 211 21.39 11.90 -20.55
CA PRO A 211 21.81 12.18 -21.93
C PRO A 211 23.19 11.68 -22.34
N GLU A 212 24.04 11.26 -21.40
CA GLU A 212 25.33 10.64 -21.69
C GLU A 212 25.22 9.11 -21.80
N GLY A 213 24.09 8.54 -21.39
CA GLY A 213 23.82 7.11 -21.34
C GLY A 213 24.17 6.49 -20.00
N ASP A 214 24.42 7.30 -18.96
CA ASP A 214 24.71 6.85 -17.60
C ASP A 214 23.41 6.55 -16.85
N PHE A 215 23.44 5.52 -15.99
CA PHE A 215 22.31 5.17 -15.13
C PHE A 215 22.12 6.23 -14.03
N VAL A 216 20.88 6.71 -13.91
CA VAL A 216 20.47 7.71 -12.91
C VAL A 216 19.70 7.04 -11.77
N GLU A 217 18.61 6.36 -12.12
CA GLU A 217 17.67 5.83 -11.14
C GLU A 217 16.83 4.68 -11.72
N ALA A 218 16.40 3.76 -10.84
CA ALA A 218 15.45 2.71 -11.18
C ALA A 218 14.09 3.03 -10.57
N LEU A 219 13.10 3.27 -11.42
CA LEU A 219 11.73 3.58 -11.00
C LEU A 219 10.94 2.26 -10.92
N GLY A 220 10.55 1.88 -9.70
CA GLY A 220 9.77 0.67 -9.45
C GLY A 220 8.26 0.89 -9.44
N ARG A 221 7.53 -0.19 -9.18
CA ARG A 221 6.06 -0.22 -9.14
C ARG A 221 5.45 0.66 -8.06
N GLN A 222 6.17 0.90 -6.97
CA GLN A 222 5.72 1.72 -5.85
C GLN A 222 5.46 3.19 -6.22
N HIS A 223 6.03 3.68 -7.32
CA HIS A 223 5.82 5.05 -7.78
C HIS A 223 4.57 5.15 -8.64
N SER A 224 3.69 6.11 -8.36
CA SER A 224 2.62 6.50 -9.29
C SER A 224 3.22 7.13 -10.57
N PRO A 225 2.49 7.18 -11.70
CA PRO A 225 2.96 7.89 -12.89
C PRO A 225 3.38 9.33 -12.62
N GLU A 226 2.65 10.05 -11.78
CA GLU A 226 2.91 11.45 -11.42
C GLU A 226 4.16 11.58 -10.56
N GLN A 227 4.35 10.69 -9.58
CA GLN A 227 5.54 10.66 -8.74
C GLN A 227 6.80 10.36 -9.56
N ALA A 228 6.72 9.35 -10.42
CA ALA A 228 7.82 8.95 -11.29
C ALA A 228 8.15 10.04 -12.33
N ALA A 229 7.14 10.65 -12.96
CA ALA A 229 7.34 11.80 -13.85
C ALA A 229 8.01 12.98 -13.10
N ARG A 230 7.60 13.23 -11.85
CA ARG A 230 8.22 14.28 -11.04
C ARG A 230 9.69 14.02 -10.75
N ILE A 231 10.05 12.77 -10.43
CA ILE A 231 11.43 12.35 -10.24
C ILE A 231 12.25 12.59 -11.52
N ILE A 232 11.73 12.19 -12.69
CA ILE A 232 12.36 12.43 -13.99
C ILE A 232 12.60 13.93 -14.22
N LEU A 233 11.58 14.75 -14.00
CA LEU A 233 11.64 16.21 -14.18
C LEU A 233 12.61 16.89 -13.20
N ASP A 234 12.76 16.37 -11.99
CA ASP A 234 13.70 16.89 -11.01
C ASP A 234 15.15 16.55 -11.39
N HIS A 235 15.44 15.33 -11.86
CA HIS A 235 16.75 14.99 -12.44
C HIS A 235 17.08 15.86 -13.67
N MET A 236 16.09 16.14 -14.52
CA MET A 236 16.27 17.04 -15.66
C MET A 236 16.63 18.48 -15.25
N LYS A 237 16.15 18.96 -14.09
CA LYS A 237 16.51 20.30 -13.57
C LYS A 237 17.93 20.34 -13.03
N ASP A 238 18.40 19.24 -12.46
CA ASP A 238 19.74 19.13 -11.89
C ASP A 238 20.82 18.84 -12.94
N TRP A 239 20.41 18.52 -14.18
CA TRP A 239 21.30 18.31 -15.33
C TRP A 239 22.04 19.60 -15.74
N ARG A 240 23.37 19.51 -15.84
CA ARG A 240 24.24 20.66 -16.18
C ARG A 240 24.68 20.69 -17.66
N GLY A 241 24.36 19.67 -18.45
CA GLY A 241 24.66 19.60 -19.89
C GLY A 241 23.55 20.17 -20.77
N SER A 242 23.77 20.26 -22.08
CA SER A 242 22.73 20.66 -23.05
C SER A 242 21.89 19.46 -23.49
N LEU A 243 20.55 19.57 -23.39
CA LEU A 243 19.61 18.61 -23.98
C LEU A 243 19.39 18.94 -25.46
N ASN A 244 19.40 17.92 -26.32
CA ASN A 244 19.05 18.05 -27.74
C ASN A 244 17.52 18.11 -27.89
N LEU A 245 16.94 19.25 -27.54
CA LEU A 245 15.50 19.52 -27.69
C LEU A 245 15.19 19.86 -29.15
N VAL A 246 14.05 19.36 -29.66
CA VAL A 246 13.57 19.76 -30.99
C VAL A 246 13.05 21.20 -30.89
N ARG A 247 13.62 22.12 -31.68
CA ARG A 247 13.06 23.47 -31.81
C ARG A 247 11.67 23.39 -32.44
N ALA A 248 10.66 23.93 -31.77
CA ALA A 248 9.32 24.09 -32.32
C ALA A 248 9.40 24.91 -33.63
N GLY A 249 9.30 24.20 -34.76
CA GLY A 249 9.24 24.79 -36.09
C GLY A 249 7.85 25.36 -36.33
N SER A 250 7.79 26.66 -36.59
CA SER A 250 6.61 27.34 -37.12
C SER A 250 6.23 26.75 -38.48
N THR A 251 5.18 25.93 -38.53
CA THR A 251 4.40 25.70 -39.75
C THR A 251 2.95 26.07 -39.49
N ARG A 252 2.58 27.25 -39.98
CA ARG A 252 1.19 27.71 -40.10
C ARG A 252 0.47 26.87 -41.15
N HIS A 253 -0.50 26.05 -40.73
CA HIS A 253 -1.64 25.69 -41.57
C HIS A 253 -2.90 26.05 -40.79
N GLY A 254 -3.61 27.04 -41.33
CA GLY A 254 -4.82 27.59 -40.73
C GLY A 254 -5.99 26.65 -40.90
N LEU A 255 -6.70 26.41 -39.81
CA LEU A 255 -8.09 25.95 -39.82
C LEU A 255 -8.87 26.82 -38.82
N SER A 256 -9.99 27.32 -39.33
CA SER A 256 -10.87 28.34 -38.74
C SER A 256 -11.54 27.86 -37.44
N PRO A 257 -11.86 28.76 -36.48
CA PRO A 257 -12.56 28.39 -35.26
C PRO A 257 -14.07 28.29 -35.49
N GLY A 258 -14.65 27.10 -35.27
CA GLY A 258 -16.10 26.91 -35.11
C GLY A 258 -16.55 27.33 -33.70
N PRO A 259 -17.79 27.81 -33.52
CA PRO A 259 -18.20 28.46 -32.28
C PRO A 259 -18.56 27.45 -31.18
N TYR A 260 -18.02 27.68 -29.99
CA TYR A 260 -18.50 27.09 -28.75
C TYR A 260 -19.85 27.69 -28.39
N SER A 261 -20.90 26.87 -28.41
CA SER A 261 -22.22 27.24 -27.87
C SER A 261 -22.24 27.02 -26.36
N THR A 262 -22.64 28.07 -25.65
CA THR A 262 -22.92 28.09 -24.22
C THR A 262 -24.23 27.35 -23.94
N VAL A 263 -24.17 26.22 -23.23
CA VAL A 263 -25.38 25.55 -22.74
C VAL A 263 -25.77 26.15 -21.39
N LYS A 264 -26.85 26.93 -21.41
CA LYS A 264 -27.58 27.41 -20.23
C LYS A 264 -28.23 26.25 -19.49
N LEU A 265 -28.10 26.23 -18.16
CA LEU A 265 -28.98 25.48 -17.28
C LEU A 265 -30.45 25.88 -17.56
N ARG A 266 -31.29 24.89 -17.84
CA ARG A 266 -32.75 25.01 -17.78
C ARG A 266 -33.29 24.01 -16.76
N SER A 267 -34.15 24.52 -15.90
CA SER A 267 -34.98 23.80 -14.95
C SER A 267 -35.83 22.75 -15.65
N ALA A 268 -35.86 21.53 -15.10
CA ALA A 268 -36.77 20.49 -15.52
C ALA A 268 -38.14 20.72 -14.85
N SER A 269 -39.14 21.02 -15.66
CA SER A 269 -40.55 20.98 -15.29
C SER A 269 -41.04 19.54 -15.24
N ALA A 270 -41.92 19.26 -14.28
CA ALA A 270 -42.60 18.00 -14.09
C ALA A 270 -43.53 17.68 -15.28
N LEU A 271 -43.35 16.49 -15.88
CA LEU A 271 -44.38 15.85 -16.69
C LEU A 271 -44.59 14.42 -16.17
N ALA A 272 -45.83 14.14 -15.80
CA ALA A 272 -46.33 12.89 -15.27
C ALA A 272 -46.07 11.71 -16.21
N ARG A 273 -45.49 10.63 -15.68
CA ARG A 273 -45.41 9.33 -16.36
C ARG A 273 -46.72 8.57 -16.14
N ARG A 274 -47.31 8.13 -17.25
CA ARG A 274 -48.43 7.18 -17.29
C ARG A 274 -47.99 5.85 -16.68
N PHE A 275 -48.80 5.32 -15.76
CA PHE A 275 -48.67 3.96 -15.25
C PHE A 275 -49.06 2.97 -16.35
N SER A 276 -48.09 2.21 -16.87
CA SER A 276 -48.35 0.93 -17.51
C SER A 276 -48.24 -0.13 -16.41
N THR A 277 -49.36 -0.76 -16.08
CA THR A 277 -49.42 -1.89 -15.15
C THR A 277 -48.97 -3.15 -15.87
N ASP A 278 -47.66 -3.37 -15.96
CA ASP A 278 -47.16 -4.73 -16.17
C ASP A 278 -47.25 -5.46 -14.84
N LYS A 279 -48.08 -6.51 -14.83
CA LYS A 279 -48.27 -7.41 -13.69
C LYS A 279 -46.89 -7.94 -13.26
N LYS A 280 -46.50 -7.57 -12.04
CA LYS A 280 -45.43 -8.22 -11.28
C LYS A 280 -45.71 -9.74 -11.26
N PRO A 281 -44.77 -10.61 -11.67
CA PRO A 281 -44.91 -12.04 -11.44
C PRO A 281 -45.02 -12.29 -9.93
N ALA A 282 -45.77 -13.34 -9.56
CA ALA A 282 -45.90 -13.79 -8.17
C ALA A 282 -44.51 -13.97 -7.54
N ALA A 283 -44.37 -13.59 -6.28
CA ALA A 283 -43.09 -13.63 -5.57
C ALA A 283 -42.54 -15.05 -5.52
N GLU A 284 -41.44 -15.30 -6.24
CA GLU A 284 -40.57 -16.45 -5.98
C GLU A 284 -40.15 -16.39 -4.51
N GLU A 285 -40.26 -17.51 -3.81
CA GLU A 285 -39.75 -17.60 -2.44
C GLU A 285 -38.26 -17.20 -2.41
N PRO A 286 -37.83 -16.44 -1.40
CA PRO A 286 -36.45 -15.97 -1.35
C PRO A 286 -35.49 -17.18 -1.33
N PRO A 287 -34.36 -17.11 -2.05
CA PRO A 287 -33.44 -18.24 -2.16
C PRO A 287 -33.02 -18.71 -0.75
N PRO A 288 -33.18 -20.01 -0.44
CA PRO A 288 -32.83 -20.56 0.86
C PRO A 288 -31.33 -20.77 1.01
N PHE A 289 -30.53 -20.36 0.02
CA PHE A 289 -29.09 -20.51 -0.03
C PHE A 289 -28.42 -19.20 -0.41
N ALA A 290 -27.11 -19.14 -0.18
CA ALA A 290 -26.28 -17.99 -0.47
C ALA A 290 -24.84 -18.41 -0.80
N PHE A 291 -24.01 -17.44 -1.19
CA PHE A 291 -22.59 -17.66 -1.46
C PHE A 291 -21.69 -16.82 -0.54
N ALA A 292 -20.53 -17.37 -0.22
CA ALA A 292 -19.40 -16.62 0.32
C ALA A 292 -18.21 -16.87 -0.61
N PHE A 293 -17.63 -15.81 -1.16
CA PHE A 293 -16.51 -15.91 -2.10
C PHE A 293 -15.24 -15.42 -1.41
N ASP A 294 -14.18 -16.22 -1.46
CA ASP A 294 -12.85 -15.63 -1.36
C ASP A 294 -12.58 -14.73 -2.58
N ILE A 295 -11.55 -13.89 -2.48
CA ILE A 295 -11.23 -12.89 -3.51
C ILE A 295 -10.02 -13.34 -4.30
N ASP A 296 -8.88 -13.47 -3.63
CA ASP A 296 -7.61 -13.79 -4.27
C ASP A 296 -7.61 -15.28 -4.65
N GLY A 297 -7.36 -15.59 -5.92
CA GLY A 297 -7.43 -16.97 -6.45
C GLY A 297 -8.84 -17.46 -6.79
N VAL A 298 -9.90 -16.69 -6.50
CA VAL A 298 -11.30 -17.05 -6.82
C VAL A 298 -11.96 -16.03 -7.74
N LEU A 299 -11.98 -14.76 -7.35
CA LEU A 299 -12.53 -13.66 -8.15
C LEU A 299 -11.46 -12.89 -8.90
N LEU A 300 -10.29 -12.74 -8.29
CA LEU A 300 -9.13 -12.07 -8.86
C LEU A 300 -7.91 -12.99 -8.86
N HIS A 301 -7.13 -12.96 -9.93
CA HIS A 301 -5.75 -13.40 -9.91
C HIS A 301 -4.85 -12.15 -9.83
N VAL A 302 -4.27 -11.91 -8.65
CA VAL A 302 -3.54 -10.68 -8.30
C VAL A 302 -4.42 -9.43 -8.40
N ALA A 303 -4.53 -8.84 -9.59
CA ALA A 303 -5.35 -7.65 -9.82
C ALA A 303 -6.38 -7.82 -10.93
N LYS A 304 -6.29 -8.90 -11.72
CA LYS A 304 -7.17 -9.15 -12.86
C LYS A 304 -8.32 -10.06 -12.48
N PRO A 305 -9.56 -9.77 -12.93
CA PRO A 305 -10.68 -10.69 -12.80
C PRO A 305 -10.37 -12.06 -13.39
N ILE A 306 -10.69 -13.12 -12.65
CA ILE A 306 -10.72 -14.47 -13.18
C ILE A 306 -11.89 -14.57 -14.16
N PRO A 307 -11.74 -15.25 -15.32
CA PRO A 307 -12.83 -15.43 -16.27
C PRO A 307 -14.10 -15.95 -15.60
N GLY A 308 -15.25 -15.32 -15.86
CA GLY A 308 -16.52 -15.68 -15.26
C GLY A 308 -16.81 -15.05 -13.90
N ALA A 309 -15.85 -14.39 -13.24
CA ALA A 309 -16.06 -13.79 -11.92
C ALA A 309 -17.09 -12.65 -11.96
N SER A 310 -16.93 -11.71 -12.88
CA SER A 310 -17.85 -10.58 -13.07
C SER A 310 -19.25 -11.06 -13.42
N GLU A 311 -19.36 -11.99 -14.39
CA GLU A 311 -20.62 -12.56 -14.84
C GLU A 311 -21.34 -13.32 -13.72
N THR A 312 -20.59 -14.05 -12.90
CA THR A 312 -21.11 -14.76 -11.72
C THR A 312 -21.75 -13.77 -10.75
N LEU A 313 -21.02 -12.74 -10.32
CA LEU A 313 -21.54 -11.78 -9.35
C LEU A 313 -22.74 -10.98 -9.90
N GLN A 314 -22.68 -10.58 -11.17
CA GLN A 314 -23.81 -9.91 -11.84
C GLN A 314 -25.04 -10.82 -11.94
N TYR A 315 -24.86 -12.11 -12.21
CA TYR A 315 -25.95 -13.09 -12.20
C TYR A 315 -26.59 -13.18 -10.82
N LEU A 316 -25.80 -13.35 -9.75
CA LEU A 316 -26.32 -13.43 -8.39
C LEU A 316 -27.11 -12.17 -7.99
N GLN A 317 -26.60 -10.98 -8.34
CA GLN A 317 -27.32 -9.71 -8.11
C GLN A 317 -28.63 -9.64 -8.89
N LYS A 318 -28.61 -9.98 -10.17
CA LYS A 318 -29.79 -9.96 -11.04
C LYS A 318 -30.90 -10.89 -10.54
N HIS A 319 -30.53 -12.02 -9.95
CA HIS A 319 -31.45 -13.03 -9.42
C HIS A 319 -31.71 -12.90 -7.92
N ASN A 320 -31.27 -11.81 -7.27
CA ASN A 320 -31.41 -11.56 -5.83
C ASN A 320 -30.89 -12.72 -4.95
N ILE A 321 -29.86 -13.44 -5.42
CA ILE A 321 -29.20 -14.50 -4.66
C ILE A 321 -28.16 -13.83 -3.74
N PRO A 322 -28.31 -13.92 -2.40
CA PRO A 322 -27.41 -13.25 -1.47
C PRO A 322 -26.00 -13.80 -1.58
N PHE A 323 -25.01 -12.91 -1.55
CA PHE A 323 -23.62 -13.30 -1.39
C PHE A 323 -22.85 -12.30 -0.55
N ILE A 324 -21.72 -12.73 -0.03
CA ILE A 324 -20.68 -11.89 0.56
C ILE A 324 -19.31 -12.21 -0.03
N LEU A 325 -18.40 -11.26 0.05
CA LEU A 325 -16.97 -11.48 -0.17
C LEU A 325 -16.28 -11.63 1.19
N LEU A 326 -15.50 -12.69 1.37
CA LEU A 326 -14.84 -13.05 2.61
C LEU A 326 -13.35 -13.33 2.38
N THR A 327 -12.50 -12.36 2.74
CA THR A 327 -11.05 -12.43 2.48
C THR A 327 -10.22 -12.31 3.76
N ASN A 328 -9.06 -13.00 3.79
CA ASN A 328 -8.01 -12.78 4.79
C ASN A 328 -7.07 -11.63 4.42
N GLY A 329 -7.22 -11.04 3.22
CA GLY A 329 -6.54 -9.81 2.84
C GLY A 329 -6.97 -8.62 3.71
N GLY A 330 -6.14 -7.59 3.82
CA GLY A 330 -6.41 -6.42 4.66
C GLY A 330 -5.45 -5.25 4.39
N GLY A 331 -5.53 -4.22 5.21
CA GLY A 331 -4.65 -3.04 5.16
C GLY A 331 -5.23 -1.81 4.48
N LYS A 332 -6.47 -1.89 4.01
CA LYS A 332 -7.28 -0.76 3.54
C LYS A 332 -8.61 -0.79 4.26
N HIS A 333 -9.27 0.36 4.35
CA HIS A 333 -10.65 0.40 4.84
C HIS A 333 -11.59 -0.27 3.82
N GLU A 334 -12.68 -0.87 4.28
CA GLU A 334 -13.63 -1.62 3.43
C GLU A 334 -14.15 -0.78 2.28
N THR A 335 -14.43 0.51 2.50
CA THR A 335 -14.91 1.43 1.44
C THR A 335 -13.91 1.58 0.29
N GLU A 336 -12.61 1.70 0.61
CA GLU A 336 -11.55 1.78 -0.40
C GLU A 336 -11.43 0.46 -1.15
N ARG A 337 -11.46 -0.66 -0.42
CA ARG A 337 -11.32 -1.99 -1.01
C ARG A 337 -12.51 -2.37 -1.90
N VAL A 338 -13.72 -2.07 -1.46
CA VAL A 338 -14.96 -2.28 -2.22
C VAL A 338 -14.97 -1.42 -3.48
N SER A 339 -14.50 -0.17 -3.42
CA SER A 339 -14.37 0.71 -4.59
C SER A 339 -13.38 0.12 -5.61
N ASP A 340 -12.20 -0.31 -5.15
CA ASP A 340 -11.19 -0.95 -6.00
C ASP A 340 -11.75 -2.22 -6.66
N LEU A 341 -12.42 -3.07 -5.88
CA LEU A 341 -13.00 -4.33 -6.37
C LEU A 341 -14.14 -4.09 -7.35
N SER A 342 -15.03 -3.15 -7.05
CA SER A 342 -16.16 -2.81 -7.93
C SER A 342 -15.66 -2.36 -9.30
N SER A 343 -14.62 -1.52 -9.32
CA SER A 343 -14.02 -1.05 -10.57
C SER A 343 -13.32 -2.15 -11.36
N ARG A 344 -12.70 -3.12 -10.68
CA ARG A 344 -11.98 -4.21 -11.35
C ARG A 344 -12.92 -5.26 -11.91
N LEU A 345 -13.96 -5.59 -11.16
CA LEU A 345 -14.94 -6.61 -11.54
C LEU A 345 -16.08 -6.04 -12.40
N ASP A 346 -16.19 -4.72 -12.54
CA ASP A 346 -17.33 -4.05 -13.19
C ASP A 346 -18.68 -4.52 -12.59
N VAL A 347 -18.71 -4.61 -11.25
CA VAL A 347 -19.89 -5.03 -10.47
C VAL A 347 -20.08 -4.05 -9.31
N PRO A 348 -21.28 -3.51 -9.08
CA PRO A 348 -21.51 -2.63 -7.93
C PRO A 348 -21.47 -3.44 -6.63
N LEU A 349 -20.45 -3.23 -5.80
CA LEU A 349 -20.33 -3.84 -4.48
C LEU A 349 -20.56 -2.80 -3.38
N SER A 350 -20.92 -3.24 -2.16
CA SER A 350 -21.04 -2.34 -1.00
C SER A 350 -20.28 -2.90 0.19
N THR A 351 -20.10 -2.09 1.23
CA THR A 351 -19.55 -2.57 2.49
C THR A 351 -20.49 -3.52 3.23
N ASP A 352 -21.76 -3.60 2.83
CA ASP A 352 -22.75 -4.49 3.47
C ASP A 352 -22.54 -5.96 3.12
N ASN A 353 -21.82 -6.27 2.02
CA ASN A 353 -21.54 -7.63 1.59
C ASN A 353 -20.05 -7.95 1.52
N PHE A 354 -19.27 -7.31 2.39
CA PHE A 354 -17.82 -7.38 2.34
C PHE A 354 -17.20 -7.58 3.73
N VAL A 355 -16.36 -8.61 3.87
CA VAL A 355 -15.68 -8.95 5.12
C VAL A 355 -14.20 -9.21 4.82
N GLN A 356 -13.32 -8.45 5.49
CA GLN A 356 -11.87 -8.61 5.47
C GLN A 356 -11.35 -9.17 6.80
N SER A 357 -10.06 -9.49 6.83
CA SER A 357 -9.32 -9.96 8.01
C SER A 357 -9.60 -9.17 9.28
N HIS A 358 -9.51 -7.84 9.24
CA HIS A 358 -9.66 -6.96 10.40
C HIS A 358 -11.08 -6.44 10.62
N THR A 359 -12.02 -6.67 9.70
CA THR A 359 -13.41 -6.17 9.82
C THR A 359 -14.11 -6.63 11.11
N PRO A 360 -13.94 -7.89 11.58
CA PRO A 360 -14.54 -8.33 12.85
C PRO A 360 -14.06 -7.57 14.09
N PHE A 361 -12.94 -6.83 14.03
CA PHE A 361 -12.51 -5.98 15.15
C PHE A 361 -13.51 -4.85 15.45
N GLN A 362 -14.41 -4.50 14.52
CA GLN A 362 -15.49 -3.56 14.77
C GLN A 362 -16.39 -3.98 15.94
N GLU A 363 -16.65 -5.28 16.12
CA GLU A 363 -17.50 -5.75 17.23
C GLU A 363 -16.85 -5.50 18.59
N LEU A 364 -15.52 -5.59 18.66
CA LEU A 364 -14.76 -5.43 19.90
C LEU A 364 -14.79 -3.98 20.43
N VAL A 365 -15.25 -3.02 19.63
CA VAL A 365 -15.49 -1.65 20.08
C VAL A 365 -16.58 -1.63 21.16
N HIS A 366 -17.64 -2.41 20.99
CA HIS A 366 -18.81 -2.42 21.88
C HIS A 366 -18.89 -3.69 22.73
N ASP A 367 -18.58 -4.84 22.13
CA ASP A 367 -18.71 -6.17 22.73
C ASP A 367 -17.34 -6.85 22.78
N GLY A 368 -16.47 -6.30 23.62
CA GLY A 368 -15.17 -6.88 23.89
C GLY A 368 -15.27 -8.10 24.83
N PRO A 369 -14.16 -8.82 25.02
CA PRO A 369 -14.16 -10.00 25.87
C PRO A 369 -14.52 -9.67 27.33
N GLU A 370 -15.28 -10.57 27.97
CA GLU A 370 -15.99 -10.38 29.25
C GLU A 370 -17.17 -9.38 29.22
N GLY A 371 -17.59 -8.96 28.02
CA GLY A 371 -18.74 -8.06 27.85
C GLY A 371 -18.41 -6.57 28.01
N GLU A 372 -17.11 -6.22 28.11
CA GLU A 372 -16.65 -4.83 28.11
C GLU A 372 -16.08 -4.44 26.74
N GLY A 373 -16.71 -3.48 26.05
CA GLY A 373 -16.19 -2.87 24.83
C GLY A 373 -14.86 -2.15 25.01
N LEU A 374 -14.05 -2.14 23.94
CA LEU A 374 -12.73 -1.52 23.90
C LEU A 374 -12.73 -0.07 23.38
N ARG A 375 -13.91 0.51 23.12
CA ARG A 375 -14.06 1.86 22.53
C ARG A 375 -13.16 2.94 23.15
N ASP A 376 -13.21 3.05 24.47
CA ASP A 376 -12.51 4.08 25.25
C ASP A 376 -11.20 3.58 25.88
N LYS A 377 -10.79 2.35 25.57
CA LYS A 377 -9.56 1.73 26.10
C LYS A 377 -8.37 2.10 25.21
N ASN A 378 -7.15 2.06 25.78
CA ASN A 378 -5.95 2.28 24.98
C ASN A 378 -5.58 0.99 24.27
N ILE A 379 -5.45 1.04 22.95
CA ILE A 379 -5.07 -0.10 22.14
C ILE A 379 -3.77 0.17 21.39
N LEU A 380 -2.91 -0.84 21.31
CA LEU A 380 -1.79 -0.84 20.38
C LEU A 380 -2.29 -1.39 19.04
N VAL A 381 -2.08 -0.66 17.95
CA VAL A 381 -2.36 -1.11 16.60
C VAL A 381 -1.06 -1.15 15.81
N THR A 382 -0.75 -2.32 15.25
CA THR A 382 0.36 -2.51 14.32
C THR A 382 -0.12 -3.15 13.00
N GLY A 383 0.72 -3.03 11.98
CA GLY A 383 0.47 -3.48 10.63
C GLY A 383 1.53 -2.99 9.66
N SER A 384 1.38 -3.34 8.38
CA SER A 384 2.34 -2.98 7.32
C SER A 384 2.52 -1.47 7.18
N ASN A 385 1.45 -0.73 7.47
CA ASN A 385 1.45 0.70 7.68
C ASN A 385 0.60 0.98 8.94
N ALA A 386 1.24 1.02 10.11
CA ALA A 386 0.55 1.21 11.38
C ALA A 386 -0.23 2.55 11.45
N ALA A 387 0.20 3.58 10.73
CA ALA A 387 -0.53 4.85 10.64
C ALA A 387 -1.87 4.68 9.89
N LYS A 388 -1.86 3.92 8.79
CA LYS A 388 -3.09 3.57 8.07
C LYS A 388 -3.98 2.66 8.90
N SER A 389 -3.40 1.67 9.58
CA SER A 389 -4.15 0.80 10.50
C SER A 389 -4.79 1.59 11.64
N ARG A 390 -4.14 2.65 12.14
CA ARG A 390 -4.72 3.59 13.10
C ARG A 390 -5.97 4.27 12.53
N GLU A 391 -5.90 4.83 11.32
CA GLU A 391 -7.06 5.47 10.69
C GLU A 391 -8.25 4.50 10.55
N ILE A 392 -7.99 3.24 10.21
CA ILE A 392 -9.03 2.21 10.10
C ILE A 392 -9.64 1.89 11.47
N ALA A 393 -8.81 1.71 12.51
CA ALA A 393 -9.29 1.48 13.86
C ALA A 393 -10.12 2.67 14.39
N GLU A 394 -9.68 3.90 14.13
CA GLU A 394 -10.42 5.11 14.49
C GLU A 394 -11.78 5.17 13.76
N ALA A 395 -11.81 4.80 12.47
CA ALA A 395 -13.04 4.71 11.69
C ALA A 395 -14.02 3.64 12.23
N TYR A 396 -13.51 2.53 12.78
CA TYR A 396 -14.32 1.52 13.46
C TYR A 396 -14.89 2.00 14.80
N GLY A 397 -14.29 3.04 15.39
CA GLY A 397 -14.79 3.69 16.60
C GLY A 397 -13.88 3.58 17.82
N PHE A 398 -12.69 2.97 17.70
CA PHE A 398 -11.68 3.00 18.76
C PHE A 398 -11.16 4.43 18.94
N ARG A 399 -11.16 4.94 20.18
CA ARG A 399 -10.79 6.34 20.44
C ARG A 399 -9.32 6.55 20.74
N ASN A 400 -8.70 5.61 21.45
CA ASN A 400 -7.33 5.75 21.94
C ASN A 400 -6.40 4.75 21.25
N VAL A 401 -6.00 5.09 20.01
CA VAL A 401 -5.21 4.20 19.15
C VAL A 401 -3.75 4.62 19.08
N ILE A 402 -2.88 3.78 19.65
CA ILE A 402 -1.44 4.00 19.75
C ILE A 402 -0.73 3.07 18.77
N THR A 403 0.36 3.52 18.17
CA THR A 403 1.17 2.75 17.21
C THR A 403 2.61 2.57 17.68
N PRO A 404 3.38 1.63 17.12
CA PRO A 404 4.81 1.49 17.38
C PRO A 404 5.61 2.79 17.21
N ALA A 405 5.21 3.64 16.23
CA ALA A 405 5.86 4.92 15.97
C ALA A 405 5.77 5.86 17.19
N ASP A 406 4.61 5.91 17.86
CA ASP A 406 4.40 6.78 19.03
C ASP A 406 5.31 6.38 20.18
N ILE A 407 5.43 5.07 20.40
CA ILE A 407 6.25 4.49 21.47
C ILE A 407 7.74 4.72 21.18
N LEU A 408 8.18 4.44 19.96
CA LEU A 408 9.59 4.60 19.58
C LEU A 408 10.04 6.06 19.63
N VAL A 409 9.20 7.01 19.19
CA VAL A 409 9.53 8.44 19.23
C VAL A 409 9.57 8.96 20.66
N ALA A 410 8.64 8.52 21.52
CA ALA A 410 8.64 8.91 22.94
C ALA A 410 9.77 8.25 23.74
N HIS A 411 10.14 7.02 23.40
CA HIS A 411 11.13 6.21 24.11
C HIS A 411 12.09 5.51 23.12
N PRO A 412 13.05 6.24 22.50
CA PRO A 412 13.95 5.66 21.50
C PRO A 412 14.80 4.49 22.05
N SER A 413 15.04 4.46 23.35
CA SER A 413 15.80 3.38 24.00
C SER A 413 15.07 2.04 24.07
N ILE A 414 13.76 1.99 23.79
CA ILE A 414 13.01 0.72 23.71
C ILE A 414 13.55 -0.18 22.59
N TRP A 415 14.10 0.43 21.56
CA TRP A 415 14.74 -0.25 20.44
C TRP A 415 16.07 0.46 20.13
N PRO A 416 17.19 0.03 20.74
CA PRO A 416 18.47 0.73 20.67
C PRO A 416 19.18 0.60 19.31
N PHE A 417 18.54 -0.03 18.33
CA PHE A 417 19.06 -0.21 16.98
C PHE A 417 18.53 0.88 16.04
N GLU A 418 19.22 1.10 14.92
CA GLU A 418 18.74 2.05 13.91
C GLU A 418 17.39 1.57 13.34
N PRO A 419 16.31 2.38 13.43
CA PRO A 419 15.00 1.95 12.97
C PRO A 419 14.97 1.79 11.44
N LEU A 420 14.43 0.68 10.95
CA LEU A 420 14.33 0.43 9.50
C LEU A 420 13.46 1.47 8.80
N MET A 421 12.45 1.99 9.48
CA MET A 421 11.42 2.88 8.94
C MET A 421 11.44 4.27 9.60
N LYS A 422 12.64 4.78 9.95
CA LYS A 422 12.86 6.02 10.74
C LYS A 422 12.03 7.22 10.28
N GLU A 423 12.00 7.50 8.98
CA GLU A 423 11.28 8.65 8.40
C GLU A 423 9.75 8.48 8.51
N VAL A 424 9.25 7.26 8.30
CA VAL A 424 7.84 6.94 8.46
C VAL A 424 7.43 7.09 9.92
N TYR A 425 8.23 6.59 10.87
CA TYR A 425 7.94 6.75 12.29
C TYR A 425 7.94 8.22 12.73
N ALA A 426 8.94 9.00 12.29
CA ALA A 426 9.02 10.42 12.64
C ALA A 426 7.83 11.25 12.12
N THR A 427 7.25 10.87 10.97
CA THR A 427 6.16 11.62 10.34
C THR A 427 4.76 11.16 10.76
N THR A 428 4.63 9.97 11.33
CA THR A 428 3.33 9.37 11.68
C THR A 428 3.07 9.25 13.18
N ALA A 429 4.12 9.44 14.00
CA ALA A 429 4.01 9.41 15.45
C ALA A 429 3.11 10.54 15.98
N ARG A 430 2.32 10.21 17.00
CA ARG A 430 1.53 11.12 17.83
C ARG A 430 2.07 11.06 19.27
N PRO A 431 1.91 12.13 20.07
CA PRO A 431 2.32 12.09 21.48
C PRO A 431 1.62 10.98 22.25
N LEU A 432 2.37 10.27 23.11
CA LEU A 432 1.77 9.28 24.02
C LEU A 432 0.88 9.98 25.08
N PRO A 433 -0.22 9.33 25.51
CA PRO A 433 -1.01 9.81 26.64
C PRO A 433 -0.20 9.96 27.92
N THR A 434 -0.55 10.94 28.76
CA THR A 434 0.05 11.18 30.08
C THR A 434 -0.98 11.02 31.20
N PRO A 435 -0.66 10.33 32.31
CA PRO A 435 0.59 9.58 32.57
C PRO A 435 0.74 8.38 31.62
N GLN A 436 1.91 7.74 31.63
CA GLN A 436 2.27 6.66 30.71
C GLN A 436 1.12 5.66 30.52
N PRO A 437 0.73 5.34 29.26
CA PRO A 437 -0.50 4.62 29.02
C PRO A 437 -0.43 3.18 29.50
N LYS A 438 -1.53 2.74 30.13
CA LYS A 438 -1.90 1.33 30.23
C LYS A 438 -2.50 0.91 28.89
N PHE A 439 -2.09 -0.22 28.35
CA PHE A 439 -2.69 -0.85 27.17
C PHE A 439 -3.63 -1.98 27.59
N ASP A 440 -4.82 -2.03 26.98
CA ASP A 440 -5.83 -3.06 27.26
C ASP A 440 -5.88 -4.14 26.17
N ALA A 441 -5.48 -3.80 24.94
CA ALA A 441 -5.42 -4.73 23.82
C ALA A 441 -4.32 -4.36 22.82
N ILE A 442 -3.84 -5.37 22.09
CA ILE A 442 -2.90 -5.28 20.98
C ILE A 442 -3.59 -5.88 19.76
N PHE A 443 -3.61 -5.13 18.66
CA PHE A 443 -4.18 -5.56 17.39
C PHE A 443 -3.12 -5.55 16.29
N VAL A 444 -2.96 -6.70 15.65
CA VAL A 444 -2.13 -6.86 14.45
C VAL A 444 -3.08 -6.91 13.24
N PHE A 445 -3.34 -5.74 12.64
CA PHE A 445 -4.34 -5.55 11.57
C PHE A 445 -3.95 -6.17 10.22
N ASN A 446 -2.65 -6.27 9.96
CA ASN A 446 -2.04 -6.99 8.84
C ASN A 446 -0.54 -7.16 9.15
N ASP A 447 0.25 -7.66 8.21
CA ASP A 447 1.67 -7.97 8.38
C ASP A 447 2.53 -6.74 8.71
N PRO A 448 3.10 -6.63 9.93
CA PRO A 448 4.05 -5.55 10.23
C PRO A 448 5.30 -5.64 9.35
N ARG A 449 5.97 -4.51 9.10
CA ARG A 449 7.19 -4.46 8.26
C ARG A 449 8.49 -4.47 9.05
N ASP A 450 8.48 -4.01 10.30
CA ASP A 450 9.66 -4.00 11.18
C ASP A 450 9.45 -5.00 12.31
N TRP A 451 9.47 -6.30 11.95
CA TRP A 451 9.13 -7.38 12.87
C TRP A 451 9.90 -7.32 14.19
N ALA A 452 11.15 -6.88 14.16
CA ALA A 452 11.98 -6.82 15.34
C ALA A 452 11.47 -5.77 16.35
N LEU A 453 11.18 -4.55 15.88
CA LEU A 453 10.58 -3.50 16.70
C LEU A 453 9.18 -3.88 17.19
N ASP A 454 8.34 -4.37 16.27
CA ASP A 454 6.95 -4.76 16.58
C ASP A 454 6.91 -5.87 17.63
N ILE A 455 7.74 -6.91 17.48
CA ILE A 455 7.84 -8.00 18.45
C ILE A 455 8.39 -7.49 19.79
N GLN A 456 9.42 -6.65 19.80
CA GLN A 456 9.96 -6.07 21.04
C GLN A 456 8.85 -5.36 21.84
N ILE A 457 8.11 -4.46 21.20
CA ILE A 457 7.03 -3.71 21.86
C ILE A 457 5.91 -4.64 22.35
N ILE A 458 5.50 -5.62 21.53
CA ILE A 458 4.46 -6.58 21.91
C ILE A 458 4.91 -7.39 23.13
N VAL A 459 6.13 -7.93 23.12
CA VAL A 459 6.68 -8.72 24.22
C VAL A 459 6.80 -7.87 25.49
N ASP A 460 7.29 -6.62 25.41
CA ASP A 460 7.37 -5.73 26.56
C ASP A 460 5.99 -5.50 27.21
N LEU A 461 4.95 -5.32 26.41
CA LEU A 461 3.58 -5.20 26.92
C LEU A 461 3.06 -6.50 27.53
N LEU A 462 3.38 -7.66 26.95
CA LEU A 462 3.01 -8.97 27.49
C LEU A 462 3.78 -9.36 28.77
N LEU A 463 4.93 -8.73 29.00
CA LEU A 463 5.72 -8.86 30.24
C LEU A 463 5.33 -7.82 31.30
N SER A 464 4.61 -6.77 30.91
CA SER A 464 4.31 -5.63 31.78
C SER A 464 3.42 -5.96 32.98
N ARG A 465 3.40 -5.07 33.96
CA ARG A 465 2.40 -5.09 35.05
C ARG A 465 1.14 -4.38 34.57
N GLY A 466 0.02 -5.10 34.48
CA GLY A 466 -1.28 -4.50 34.16
C GLY A 466 -1.36 -3.83 32.79
N GLY A 467 -0.46 -4.15 31.85
CA GLY A 467 -0.42 -3.51 30.54
C GLY A 467 0.27 -2.13 30.52
N VAL A 468 0.92 -1.71 31.61
CA VAL A 468 1.58 -0.39 31.67
C VAL A 468 2.96 -0.46 31.03
N LEU A 469 3.17 0.30 29.95
CA LEU A 469 4.44 0.35 29.22
C LEU A 469 5.62 0.67 30.16
N GLY A 470 6.76 0.00 29.96
CA GLY A 470 7.98 0.21 30.74
C GLY A 470 8.00 -0.45 32.12
N THR A 471 6.96 -1.22 32.48
CA THR A 471 6.93 -2.00 33.71
C THR A 471 7.24 -3.47 33.45
N TYR A 472 7.57 -4.23 34.50
CA TYR A 472 7.72 -5.68 34.45
C TYR A 472 6.88 -6.31 35.56
N SER A 473 6.08 -7.32 35.24
CA SER A 473 5.22 -7.97 36.24
C SER A 473 6.05 -8.81 37.23
N PRO A 474 5.82 -8.68 38.54
CA PRO A 474 6.44 -9.54 39.54
C PRO A 474 5.86 -10.97 39.55
N LYS A 475 4.78 -11.23 38.78
CA LYS A 475 4.22 -12.58 38.62
C LYS A 475 4.97 -13.41 37.59
N ASN A 476 5.66 -12.77 36.65
CA ASN A 476 6.41 -13.45 35.60
C ASN A 476 7.43 -14.45 36.17
N GLY A 477 7.32 -15.71 35.75
CA GLY A 477 8.23 -16.80 36.16
C GLY A 477 7.93 -17.40 37.53
N ARG A 478 6.82 -17.03 38.19
CA ARG A 478 6.39 -17.61 39.46
C ARG A 478 5.74 -18.97 39.25
N ALA A 479 6.51 -20.04 39.48
CA ALA A 479 6.07 -21.42 39.31
C ALA A 479 4.85 -21.81 40.18
N ASP A 480 4.55 -21.05 41.24
CA ASP A 480 3.39 -21.27 42.12
C ASP A 480 2.08 -20.70 41.56
N LEU A 481 2.12 -19.94 40.47
CA LEU A 481 0.95 -19.37 39.80
C LEU A 481 0.59 -20.17 38.53
N PRO A 482 -0.69 -20.14 38.09
CA PRO A 482 -1.08 -20.64 36.78
C PRO A 482 -0.20 -20.03 35.68
N ASN A 483 0.15 -20.82 34.66
CA ASN A 483 1.02 -20.39 33.57
C ASN A 483 2.35 -19.76 34.03
N ALA A 484 2.88 -20.17 35.19
CA ALA A 484 4.03 -19.57 35.85
C ALA A 484 3.93 -18.02 36.00
N GLY A 485 2.69 -17.52 36.14
CA GLY A 485 2.35 -16.10 36.27
C GLY A 485 2.50 -15.26 34.99
N TRP A 486 2.88 -15.87 33.86
CA TRP A 486 2.97 -15.20 32.56
C TRP A 486 1.56 -14.86 32.03
N GLN A 487 1.35 -13.61 31.60
CA GLN A 487 0.01 -13.10 31.19
C GLN A 487 -1.08 -13.22 32.28
N GLU A 488 -0.70 -13.26 33.57
CA GLU A 488 -1.63 -13.38 34.74
C GLU A 488 -1.71 -12.09 35.59
N ASP A 489 -1.31 -10.95 35.04
CA ASP A 489 -1.23 -9.67 35.75
C ASP A 489 -1.95 -8.53 35.03
N GLY A 490 -2.96 -8.84 34.23
CA GLY A 490 -3.77 -7.84 33.52
C GLY A 490 -3.07 -7.24 32.29
N GLN A 491 -2.15 -7.98 31.67
CA GLN A 491 -1.53 -7.60 30.40
C GLN A 491 -2.57 -7.52 29.26
N PRO A 492 -2.30 -6.72 28.20
CA PRO A 492 -3.24 -6.57 27.11
C PRO A 492 -3.46 -7.89 26.37
N ARG A 493 -4.70 -8.06 25.89
CA ARG A 493 -5.05 -9.20 25.03
C ARG A 493 -4.48 -8.98 23.63
N LEU A 494 -3.96 -10.04 23.02
CA LEU A 494 -3.34 -10.00 21.70
C LEU A 494 -4.28 -10.56 20.63
N PHE A 495 -4.56 -9.77 19.61
CA PHE A 495 -5.44 -10.11 18.49
C PHE A 495 -4.67 -10.10 17.17
N PHE A 496 -4.81 -11.18 16.41
CA PHE A 496 -4.35 -11.29 15.02
C PHE A 496 -5.53 -11.36 14.08
N SER A 497 -5.41 -10.76 12.92
CA SER A 497 -6.47 -10.65 11.92
C SER A 497 -6.40 -11.70 10.81
N ASN A 498 -5.26 -12.37 10.66
CA ASN A 498 -5.02 -13.33 9.60
C ASN A 498 -4.07 -14.46 10.08
N PRO A 499 -4.49 -15.73 10.01
CA PRO A 499 -3.65 -16.88 10.39
C PRO A 499 -2.75 -17.41 9.27
N ASP A 500 -2.87 -16.91 8.05
CA ASP A 500 -2.22 -17.51 6.89
C ASP A 500 -0.70 -17.44 7.02
N LEU A 501 -0.06 -18.62 7.06
CA LEU A 501 1.40 -18.74 7.03
C LEU A 501 1.96 -18.26 5.69
N PHE A 502 1.23 -18.59 4.62
CA PHE A 502 1.61 -18.28 3.25
C PHE A 502 0.45 -17.58 2.54
N TRP A 503 0.80 -16.63 1.67
CA TRP A 503 -0.15 -16.04 0.74
C TRP A 503 0.47 -15.87 -0.66
N ALA A 504 -0.38 -15.78 -1.67
CA ALA A 504 0.03 -15.57 -3.05
C ALA A 504 0.33 -14.09 -3.30
N ALA A 505 1.61 -13.76 -3.47
CA ALA A 505 2.08 -12.43 -3.86
C ALA A 505 2.52 -12.44 -5.34
N GLN A 506 3.07 -11.32 -5.81
CA GLN A 506 3.58 -11.20 -7.20
C GLN A 506 4.77 -12.13 -7.49
N TYR A 507 5.46 -12.64 -6.46
CA TYR A 507 6.56 -13.57 -6.62
C TYR A 507 6.04 -14.99 -6.83
N HIS A 508 6.68 -15.77 -7.70
CA HIS A 508 6.22 -17.11 -8.11
C HIS A 508 6.18 -18.16 -6.98
N PHE A 509 6.87 -17.92 -5.87
CA PHE A 509 6.73 -18.71 -4.65
C PHE A 509 5.87 -17.97 -3.61
N PRO A 510 5.02 -18.68 -2.85
CA PRO A 510 4.25 -18.08 -1.76
C PRO A 510 5.13 -17.29 -0.79
N ARG A 511 4.65 -16.15 -0.31
CA ARG A 511 5.35 -15.31 0.67
C ARG A 511 4.79 -15.55 2.05
N PHE A 512 5.62 -15.31 3.06
CA PHE A 512 5.16 -15.35 4.44
C PHE A 512 4.11 -14.27 4.68
N GLY A 513 3.01 -14.67 5.30
CA GLY A 513 1.94 -13.79 5.77
C GLY A 513 1.94 -13.68 7.29
N GLN A 514 0.81 -13.23 7.85
CA GLN A 514 0.76 -12.85 9.26
C GLN A 514 0.90 -14.09 10.16
N GLY A 515 0.56 -15.28 9.68
CA GLY A 515 0.86 -16.54 10.37
C GLY A 515 2.36 -16.77 10.61
N ALA A 516 3.23 -16.29 9.73
CA ALA A 516 4.68 -16.36 9.94
C ALA A 516 5.15 -15.36 11.01
N PHE A 517 4.57 -14.15 11.04
CA PHE A 517 4.80 -13.18 12.11
C PHE A 517 4.35 -13.75 13.47
N GLN A 518 3.17 -14.39 13.51
CA GLN A 518 2.69 -15.10 14.69
C GLN A 518 3.66 -16.19 15.15
N ALA A 519 4.19 -17.00 14.22
CA ALA A 519 5.15 -18.04 14.53
C ALA A 519 6.47 -17.47 15.08
N ALA A 520 6.97 -16.37 14.50
CA ALA A 520 8.17 -15.69 14.97
C ALA A 520 7.98 -15.12 16.39
N LEU A 521 6.86 -14.43 16.65
CA LEU A 521 6.52 -13.91 17.97
C LEU A 521 6.34 -15.02 19.00
N ALA A 522 5.64 -16.12 18.65
CA ALA A 522 5.47 -17.27 19.53
C ALA A 522 6.81 -17.96 19.85
N GLY A 523 7.72 -18.04 18.87
CA GLY A 523 9.08 -18.54 19.06
C GLY A 523 9.86 -17.69 20.07
N ILE A 524 9.87 -16.37 19.90
CA ILE A 524 10.52 -15.44 20.82
C ILE A 524 9.88 -15.51 22.20
N TRP A 525 8.55 -15.56 22.30
CA TRP A 525 7.84 -15.71 23.56
C TRP A 525 8.26 -16.98 24.33
N ARG A 526 8.39 -18.10 23.63
CA ARG A 526 8.87 -19.36 24.23
C ARG A 526 10.28 -19.20 24.80
N GLU A 527 11.19 -18.58 24.08
CA GLU A 527 12.57 -18.36 24.56
C GLU A 527 12.61 -17.39 25.75
N VAL A 528 11.85 -16.28 25.69
CA VAL A 528 11.74 -15.28 26.77
C VAL A 528 11.22 -15.90 28.06
N THR A 529 10.26 -16.82 27.95
CA THR A 529 9.64 -17.49 29.10
C THR A 529 10.39 -18.76 29.53
N GLY A 530 11.49 -19.11 28.86
CA GLY A 530 12.23 -20.36 29.08
C GLY A 530 11.39 -21.62 28.86
N GLY A 531 10.33 -21.52 28.06
CA GLY A 531 9.34 -22.58 27.86
C GLY A 531 8.44 -22.87 29.08
N ALA A 532 8.56 -22.10 30.16
CA ALA A 532 7.75 -22.27 31.37
C ALA A 532 6.33 -21.73 31.22
N ALA A 533 6.13 -20.77 30.30
CA ALA A 533 4.79 -20.41 29.85
C ALA A 533 4.24 -21.50 28.92
N GLY A 534 2.94 -21.74 28.99
CA GLY A 534 2.21 -22.40 27.92
C GLY A 534 2.25 -21.59 26.62
N ALA A 535 1.47 -22.00 25.62
CA ALA A 535 1.36 -21.28 24.36
C ALA A 535 1.01 -19.81 24.59
N LEU A 536 1.60 -18.92 23.77
CA LEU A 536 1.28 -17.49 23.75
C LEU A 536 -0.24 -17.32 23.65
N ARG A 537 -0.85 -16.68 24.67
CA ARG A 537 -2.29 -16.47 24.66
C ARG A 537 -2.62 -15.33 23.71
N SER A 538 -3.29 -15.66 22.61
CA SER A 538 -3.79 -14.72 21.62
C SER A 538 -5.13 -15.19 21.06
N THR A 539 -5.87 -14.25 20.46
CA THR A 539 -7.06 -14.53 19.67
C THR A 539 -6.71 -14.31 18.21
N VAL A 540 -6.94 -15.31 17.38
CA VAL A 540 -6.75 -15.21 15.93
C VAL A 540 -8.12 -15.19 15.27
N ILE A 541 -8.38 -14.12 14.52
CA ILE A 541 -9.49 -14.04 13.57
C ILE A 541 -8.92 -14.21 12.14
N GLY A 542 -9.80 -14.30 11.17
CA GLY A 542 -9.52 -14.69 9.80
C GLY A 542 -9.86 -16.16 9.56
N LYS A 543 -10.22 -16.51 8.33
CA LYS A 543 -10.42 -17.91 7.90
C LYS A 543 -9.19 -18.73 8.29
N PRO A 544 -9.31 -19.92 8.88
CA PRO A 544 -10.52 -20.76 9.03
C PRO A 544 -11.35 -20.51 10.30
N HIS A 545 -11.04 -19.50 11.13
CA HIS A 545 -11.55 -19.43 12.50
C HIS A 545 -13.06 -19.18 12.56
N GLY A 546 -13.73 -19.90 13.47
CA GLY A 546 -15.19 -19.84 13.61
C GLY A 546 -15.73 -18.45 13.96
N LEU A 547 -14.94 -17.60 14.64
CA LEU A 547 -15.32 -16.20 14.90
C LEU A 547 -15.55 -15.41 13.61
N THR A 548 -14.69 -15.62 12.60
CA THR A 548 -14.82 -14.95 11.30
C THR A 548 -16.01 -15.46 10.51
N TYR A 549 -16.27 -16.77 10.53
CA TYR A 549 -17.45 -17.34 9.88
C TYR A 549 -18.76 -16.92 10.56
N GLY A 550 -18.78 -16.81 11.89
CA GLY A 550 -19.92 -16.28 12.63
C GLY A 550 -20.19 -14.81 12.33
N TYR A 551 -19.14 -13.99 12.22
CA TYR A 551 -19.26 -12.61 11.76
C TYR A 551 -19.78 -12.55 10.32
N ALA A 552 -19.19 -13.32 9.42
CA ALA A 552 -19.57 -13.39 8.01
C ALA A 552 -21.04 -13.82 7.82
N GLU A 553 -21.51 -14.80 8.60
CA GLU A 553 -22.91 -15.23 8.57
C GLU A 553 -23.88 -14.12 9.02
N ARG A 554 -23.51 -13.31 10.02
CA ARG A 554 -24.32 -12.14 10.44
C ARG A 554 -24.38 -11.09 9.34
N VAL A 555 -23.23 -10.75 8.74
CA VAL A 555 -23.14 -9.80 7.62
C VAL A 555 -23.98 -10.29 6.44
N LEU A 556 -23.86 -11.57 6.07
CA LEU A 556 -24.62 -12.17 4.98
C LEU A 556 -26.13 -12.14 5.22
N ASN A 557 -26.58 -12.46 6.43
CA ASN A 557 -28.01 -12.40 6.76
C ASN A 557 -28.55 -10.96 6.77
N ALA A 558 -27.78 -10.00 7.28
CA ALA A 558 -28.14 -8.59 7.22
C ALA A 558 -28.22 -8.09 5.77
N HIS A 559 -27.26 -8.49 4.93
CA HIS A 559 -27.27 -8.18 3.50
C HIS A 559 -28.46 -8.82 2.78
N ARG A 560 -28.74 -10.10 3.05
CA ARG A 560 -29.91 -10.83 2.52
C ARG A 560 -31.22 -10.10 2.83
N ALA A 561 -31.40 -9.63 4.06
CA ALA A 561 -32.57 -8.86 4.46
C ALA A 561 -32.72 -7.56 3.66
N LYS A 562 -31.60 -6.85 3.43
CA LYS A 562 -31.56 -5.62 2.64
C LYS A 562 -31.88 -5.86 1.17
N VAL A 563 -31.29 -6.88 0.55
CA VAL A 563 -31.53 -7.24 -0.86
C VAL A 563 -32.99 -7.63 -1.10
N LEU A 564 -33.58 -8.39 -0.18
CA LEU A 564 -34.97 -8.85 -0.26
C LEU A 564 -36.00 -7.82 0.23
N GLY A 565 -35.57 -6.65 0.71
CA GLY A 565 -36.45 -5.61 1.23
C GLY A 565 -37.36 -6.08 2.37
N THR A 566 -36.88 -7.02 3.19
CA THR A 566 -37.68 -7.73 4.20
C THR A 566 -37.00 -7.66 5.57
N ASP A 567 -37.79 -7.66 6.64
CA ASP A 567 -37.29 -7.74 8.02
C ASP A 567 -36.46 -9.02 8.23
N PRO A 568 -35.20 -8.93 8.73
CA PRO A 568 -34.36 -10.10 9.01
C PRO A 568 -35.06 -11.18 9.83
N HIS A 569 -35.91 -10.80 10.79
CA HIS A 569 -36.62 -11.74 11.66
C HIS A 569 -37.67 -12.59 10.93
N ARG A 570 -38.05 -12.23 9.71
CA ARG A 570 -39.07 -12.93 8.91
C ARG A 570 -38.49 -13.91 7.88
N LEU A 571 -37.18 -13.86 7.60
CA LEU A 571 -36.57 -14.61 6.50
C LEU A 571 -36.12 -16.03 6.86
N GLY A 572 -36.16 -16.39 8.15
CA GLY A 572 -35.60 -17.65 8.66
C GLY A 572 -34.09 -17.78 8.40
N PRO A 573 -33.44 -18.82 8.97
CA PRO A 573 -32.03 -19.08 8.67
C PRO A 573 -31.85 -19.49 7.21
N LEU A 574 -30.66 -19.22 6.65
CA LEU A 574 -30.25 -19.84 5.40
C LEU A 574 -30.13 -21.34 5.60
N ARG A 575 -30.62 -22.14 4.65
CA ARG A 575 -30.36 -23.59 4.66
C ARG A 575 -28.89 -23.86 4.38
N ARG A 576 -28.30 -23.14 3.43
CA ARG A 576 -26.93 -23.40 2.96
C ARG A 576 -26.18 -22.14 2.54
N VAL A 577 -24.89 -22.10 2.84
CA VAL A 577 -23.94 -21.13 2.29
C VAL A 577 -22.87 -21.90 1.54
N TYR A 578 -22.65 -21.57 0.27
CA TYR A 578 -21.57 -22.13 -0.53
C TYR A 578 -20.32 -21.26 -0.37
N MET A 579 -19.33 -21.76 0.39
CA MET A 579 -18.02 -21.11 0.53
C MET A 579 -17.14 -21.51 -0.66
N VAL A 580 -16.92 -20.59 -1.58
CA VAL A 580 -16.08 -20.77 -2.75
C VAL A 580 -14.69 -20.21 -2.46
N GLY A 581 -13.70 -21.08 -2.46
CA GLY A 581 -12.32 -20.77 -2.05
C GLY A 581 -11.28 -21.52 -2.86
N ASP A 582 -10.03 -21.08 -2.81
CA ASP A 582 -8.89 -21.69 -3.50
C ASP A 582 -7.90 -22.36 -2.53
N ASN A 583 -8.04 -22.11 -1.21
CA ASN A 583 -7.09 -22.55 -0.19
C ASN A 583 -7.70 -23.60 0.76
N PRO A 584 -7.26 -24.88 0.68
CA PRO A 584 -7.73 -25.96 1.56
C PRO A 584 -7.57 -25.69 3.05
N GLU A 585 -6.48 -25.04 3.47
CA GLU A 585 -6.19 -24.73 4.88
C GLU A 585 -7.01 -23.55 5.42
N SER A 586 -7.62 -22.75 4.56
CA SER A 586 -8.31 -21.52 4.96
C SER A 586 -9.82 -21.61 4.68
N ASP A 587 -10.20 -21.62 3.40
CA ASP A 587 -11.60 -21.58 2.98
C ASP A 587 -12.29 -22.92 3.25
N ILE A 588 -11.67 -24.01 2.78
CA ILE A 588 -12.28 -25.33 2.84
C ILE A 588 -12.32 -25.83 4.28
N ARG A 589 -11.19 -25.75 5.00
CA ARG A 589 -11.14 -26.06 6.43
C ARG A 589 -12.17 -25.24 7.21
N GLY A 590 -12.22 -23.92 6.99
CA GLY A 590 -13.12 -23.03 7.72
C GLY A 590 -14.59 -23.39 7.52
N ALA A 591 -15.03 -23.55 6.27
CA ALA A 591 -16.39 -23.96 5.96
C ALA A 591 -16.73 -25.35 6.55
N ASN A 592 -15.82 -26.32 6.45
CA ASN A 592 -16.04 -27.67 6.96
C ASN A 592 -16.12 -27.73 8.50
N GLN A 593 -15.36 -26.88 9.20
CA GLN A 593 -15.27 -26.89 10.66
C GLN A 593 -16.30 -25.98 11.33
N TYR A 594 -16.74 -24.93 10.65
CA TYR A 594 -17.70 -24.00 11.20
C TYR A 594 -19.04 -24.68 11.51
N ARG A 595 -19.64 -24.32 12.64
CA ARG A 595 -20.95 -24.81 13.07
C ARG A 595 -21.80 -23.59 13.32
N SER A 596 -22.70 -23.31 12.38
CA SER A 596 -23.63 -22.19 12.50
C SER A 596 -24.55 -22.39 13.70
N PRO A 597 -24.66 -21.38 14.60
CA PRO A 597 -25.67 -21.41 15.67
C PRO A 597 -27.11 -21.49 15.14
N ALA A 598 -27.34 -21.07 13.90
CA ALA A 598 -28.63 -21.08 13.24
C ALA A 598 -28.91 -22.37 12.43
N GLY A 599 -27.96 -23.31 12.39
CA GLY A 599 -28.08 -24.57 11.65
C GLY A 599 -27.77 -24.48 10.15
N THR A 600 -27.25 -23.35 9.66
CA THR A 600 -26.84 -23.16 8.26
C THR A 600 -25.70 -24.12 7.87
N ASP A 601 -25.86 -24.88 6.80
CA ASP A 601 -24.83 -25.76 6.22
C ASP A 601 -23.82 -24.94 5.40
N TRP A 602 -22.57 -24.84 5.85
CA TRP A 602 -21.50 -24.19 5.09
C TRP A 602 -20.81 -25.23 4.19
N ALA A 603 -21.19 -25.24 2.91
CA ALA A 603 -20.70 -26.17 1.91
C ALA A 603 -19.44 -25.63 1.23
N SER A 604 -18.30 -26.30 1.41
CA SER A 604 -17.03 -25.90 0.80
C SER A 604 -16.95 -26.31 -0.69
N VAL A 605 -16.57 -25.36 -1.54
CA VAL A 605 -16.35 -25.53 -2.98
C VAL A 605 -14.94 -25.04 -3.31
N LEU A 606 -14.08 -25.95 -3.76
CA LEU A 606 -12.68 -25.66 -4.07
C LEU A 606 -12.52 -25.36 -5.56
N VAL A 607 -11.96 -24.20 -5.91
CA VAL A 607 -11.62 -23.84 -7.29
C VAL A 607 -10.15 -24.18 -7.59
N ARG A 608 -9.80 -24.30 -8.88
CA ARG A 608 -8.43 -24.59 -9.35
C ARG A 608 -7.61 -23.36 -9.69
N THR A 609 -8.18 -22.17 -9.53
CA THR A 609 -7.62 -20.90 -10.02
C THR A 609 -6.64 -20.21 -9.07
N GLY A 610 -6.23 -20.86 -7.97
CA GLY A 610 -5.43 -20.21 -6.93
C GLY A 610 -4.41 -21.11 -6.20
N VAL A 611 -4.33 -21.00 -4.88
CA VAL A 611 -3.34 -21.63 -4.00
C VAL A 611 -3.27 -23.14 -4.22
N TRP A 612 -4.42 -23.79 -4.38
CA TRP A 612 -4.48 -25.20 -4.70
C TRP A 612 -4.54 -25.45 -6.21
N ASN A 613 -3.73 -26.41 -6.66
CA ASN A 613 -3.78 -27.01 -7.99
C ASN A 613 -3.56 -28.52 -7.83
N ALA A 614 -4.26 -29.33 -8.62
CA ALA A 614 -4.11 -30.79 -8.67
C ALA A 614 -2.65 -31.26 -8.87
N ASP A 615 -1.83 -30.47 -9.57
CA ASP A 615 -0.40 -30.80 -9.77
C ASP A 615 0.41 -30.81 -8.46
N ARG A 616 -0.10 -30.16 -7.40
CA ARG A 616 0.52 -30.09 -6.07
C ARG A 616 0.06 -31.22 -5.13
N GLY A 617 -0.81 -32.11 -5.61
CA GLY A 617 -1.38 -33.21 -4.82
C GLY A 617 -2.80 -32.96 -4.33
N PRO A 618 -3.37 -33.91 -3.57
CA PRO A 618 -4.73 -33.80 -3.05
C PRO A 618 -4.85 -32.62 -2.07
N PRO A 619 -6.04 -32.00 -1.95
CA PRO A 619 -6.24 -30.94 -0.96
C PRO A 619 -6.10 -31.50 0.45
N THR A 620 -5.49 -30.75 1.37
CA THR A 620 -5.29 -31.17 2.77
C THR A 620 -6.60 -31.31 3.55
N HIS A 621 -7.65 -30.64 3.08
CA HIS A 621 -9.02 -30.77 3.56
C HIS A 621 -9.94 -31.09 2.38
N GLU A 622 -10.73 -32.14 2.52
CA GLU A 622 -11.64 -32.58 1.46
C GLU A 622 -12.79 -31.57 1.27
N PRO A 623 -12.92 -30.93 0.09
CA PRO A 623 -14.05 -30.06 -0.21
C PRO A 623 -15.28 -30.89 -0.60
N ARG A 624 -16.47 -30.29 -0.57
CA ARG A 624 -17.67 -30.98 -1.09
C ARG A 624 -17.56 -31.24 -2.60
N ILE A 625 -16.90 -30.34 -3.32
CA ILE A 625 -16.53 -30.54 -4.72
C ILE A 625 -15.30 -29.70 -5.09
N VAL A 626 -14.58 -30.18 -6.10
CA VAL A 626 -13.55 -29.42 -6.82
C VAL A 626 -14.08 -29.04 -8.19
N VAL A 627 -14.01 -27.76 -8.54
CA VAL A 627 -14.44 -27.21 -9.83
C VAL A 627 -13.33 -26.36 -10.45
N ASP A 628 -13.47 -26.05 -11.74
CA ASP A 628 -12.40 -25.36 -12.47
C ASP A 628 -12.26 -23.90 -12.04
N ASP A 629 -13.37 -23.17 -11.95
CA ASP A 629 -13.40 -21.74 -11.61
C ASP A 629 -14.65 -21.34 -10.81
N VAL A 630 -14.77 -20.05 -10.52
CA VAL A 630 -15.89 -19.47 -9.76
C VAL A 630 -17.24 -19.60 -10.49
N LYS A 631 -17.25 -19.59 -11.83
CA LYS A 631 -18.48 -19.77 -12.60
C LYS A 631 -18.97 -21.22 -12.49
N ALA A 632 -18.06 -22.19 -12.62
CA ALA A 632 -18.37 -23.60 -12.42
C ALA A 632 -18.86 -23.89 -10.99
N ALA A 633 -18.32 -23.17 -9.98
CA ALA A 633 -18.80 -23.24 -8.60
C ALA A 633 -20.27 -22.80 -8.48
N MET A 634 -20.62 -21.66 -9.07
CA MET A 634 -22.00 -21.17 -9.11
C MET A 634 -22.91 -22.15 -9.85
N ASP A 635 -22.55 -22.55 -11.07
CA ASP A 635 -23.37 -23.45 -11.89
C ASP A 635 -23.66 -24.77 -11.16
N TRP A 636 -22.66 -25.33 -10.47
CA TRP A 636 -22.83 -26.54 -9.66
C TRP A 636 -23.77 -26.30 -8.47
N ALA A 637 -23.60 -25.20 -7.74
CA ALA A 637 -24.44 -24.88 -6.59
C ALA A 637 -25.90 -24.65 -7.01
N LEU A 638 -26.17 -23.90 -8.08
CA LEU A 638 -27.52 -23.70 -8.61
C LEU A 638 -28.19 -25.03 -8.98
N LYS A 639 -27.42 -25.97 -9.55
CA LYS A 639 -27.89 -27.32 -9.86
C LYS A 639 -28.23 -28.13 -8.60
N GLN A 640 -27.45 -28.00 -7.51
CA GLN A 640 -27.77 -28.67 -6.23
C GLN A 640 -29.05 -28.14 -5.59
N GLU A 641 -29.40 -26.89 -5.89
CA GLU A 641 -30.53 -26.18 -5.32
C GLU A 641 -31.80 -26.25 -6.20
N ASP A 642 -31.72 -26.91 -7.37
CA ASP A 642 -32.74 -26.92 -8.44
C ASP A 642 -33.23 -25.49 -8.79
N TRP A 643 -32.29 -24.53 -8.75
CA TRP A 643 -32.57 -23.11 -8.98
C TRP A 643 -32.47 -22.79 -10.48
N ARG A 644 -33.55 -22.23 -11.05
CA ARG A 644 -33.70 -22.00 -12.51
C ARG A 644 -33.47 -20.56 -12.93
#